data_AF-A0A495FFH5-F1
#
_entry.id   AF-A0A495FFH5-F1
#
_cell.length_a   1.000
_cell.length_b   1.000
_cell.length_c   1.000
_cell.angle_alpha   90.00
_cell.angle_beta   90.00
_cell.angle_gamma   90.00
#
_symmetry.space_group_name_H-M   'P 1'
#
loop_
_entity.id
_entity.type
_entity.pdbx_description
1 polymer ?
#
loop_
_entity_poly.entity_id
_entity_poly.type
_entity_poly.pdbx_seq_one_letter_code
_entity_poly.pdbx_strand_id
1 'polypeptide(L)'
;MAHLLNVNESIRDQVSRNAIASELSNALDGLFTIEGCRRHEVNDWKYTVLHCKPTRNTADALLLDREVLALIVNASDLQVRTLHVAQDLISNSNGRLDPAFVMVLHADKSGDEKLRNWGRELGYKVIPIHRPKAGALPPAESLRLTLAQDLFTHDPFSLTGPVLADSEFFGRRNSALDILRQTQTGRIISLFGIRKIGKTSLINRVVTLAREAGTPNIAMIDCSVDGFNILSASDALKAIAKVAKMASTRSYAHITEALKRSDKDLVPVFDDLWSTKSPKPLTLIFDEVDYITPASPNRPHWRQDFNIFWREFRVVYQEAQRMGFPISILVSGVSSHAFRVESFDEIENAVLHFVPEGYLTPFARHASKQMIKDLCKRCGLVLSNDDQDRVAETCGDFPYWIRLAGSYIHRSIDIQGRPRSVDSTLISRLLSEFVDAEGGDAARVALEDLRRKTAEPIELLQRAASVPYISLSEGKLLLRYGLATQVPSGVTVTSAMIRAGLAGLSSSVPAIQLPKAASPLAEQLSLPSEEWAEELSVINRRRNLVERKLREFIHFTLKLTAQSGENWVDKVLKSLNERQRTELSSLAGDALLNRLYWKDLGAIIVKHWSNFEKILGDKSRFATAMDLLNDRPDAHAKQIDAADVALYRRELTWLEERLA
;
A
#
# COMPACT_ATOMS: atom_id res chain seq x y z
N MET A 1 -43.96 14.58 22.41
CA MET A 1 -43.20 13.39 22.84
C MET A 1 -42.22 13.06 21.73
N ALA A 2 -40.93 12.86 22.02
CA ALA A 2 -39.96 12.45 21.00
C ALA A 2 -40.34 11.03 20.51
N HIS A 3 -40.56 10.87 19.21
CA HIS A 3 -40.80 9.58 18.61
C HIS A 3 -39.46 8.82 18.56
N LEU A 4 -39.15 8.07 19.62
CA LEU A 4 -37.97 7.17 19.74
C LEU A 4 -38.13 5.93 18.84
N LEU A 5 -38.26 6.15 17.52
CA LEU A 5 -38.51 5.12 16.52
C LEU A 5 -37.29 4.21 16.32
N ASN A 6 -36.09 4.75 16.52
CA ASN A 6 -34.84 4.00 16.42
C ASN A 6 -34.42 3.30 17.72
N VAL A 7 -35.30 3.21 18.72
CA VAL A 7 -35.03 2.51 19.97
C VAL A 7 -35.82 1.21 20.02
N ASN A 8 -35.13 0.11 20.31
CA ASN A 8 -35.77 -1.18 20.54
C ASN A 8 -36.86 -1.06 21.61
N GLU A 9 -38.04 -1.60 21.32
CA GLU A 9 -39.25 -1.41 22.13
C GLU A 9 -39.04 -1.81 23.60
N SER A 10 -38.26 -2.86 23.84
CA SER A 10 -37.94 -3.38 25.18
C SER A 10 -37.19 -2.39 26.09
N ILE A 11 -36.51 -1.39 25.52
CA ILE A 11 -35.71 -0.40 26.28
C ILE A 11 -36.17 1.04 26.08
N ARG A 12 -37.26 1.27 25.34
CA ARG A 12 -37.77 2.61 25.00
C ARG A 12 -38.07 3.45 26.25
N ASP A 13 -38.63 2.84 27.28
CA ASP A 13 -38.90 3.49 28.57
C ASP A 13 -37.63 3.87 29.34
N GLN A 14 -36.54 3.11 29.18
CA GLN A 14 -35.27 3.40 29.85
C GLN A 14 -34.57 4.59 29.17
N VAL A 15 -34.63 4.63 27.83
CA VAL A 15 -34.05 5.74 27.04
C VAL A 15 -34.86 7.02 27.22
N SER A 16 -36.21 6.94 27.23
CA SER A 16 -37.08 8.12 27.38
C SER A 16 -36.93 8.82 28.75
N ARG A 17 -36.62 8.06 29.81
CA ARG A 17 -36.36 8.60 31.17
C ARG A 17 -35.03 9.33 31.29
N ASN A 18 -34.13 9.22 30.31
CA ASN A 18 -32.86 9.93 30.30
C ASN A 18 -32.85 10.95 29.16
N ALA A 19 -33.02 12.23 29.50
CA ALA A 19 -33.12 13.32 28.52
C ALA A 19 -31.94 13.34 27.53
N ILE A 20 -30.71 13.11 28.00
CA ILE A 20 -29.51 13.13 27.15
C ILE A 20 -29.47 11.90 26.23
N ALA A 21 -29.85 10.73 26.74
CA ALA A 21 -29.94 9.52 25.92
C ALA A 21 -31.05 9.64 24.86
N SER A 22 -32.18 10.25 25.20
CA SER A 22 -33.27 10.54 24.26
C SER A 22 -32.83 11.54 23.19
N GLU A 23 -32.13 12.62 23.56
CA GLU A 23 -31.58 13.58 22.60
C GLU A 23 -30.57 12.91 21.66
N LEU A 24 -29.64 12.11 22.19
CA LEU A 24 -28.65 11.38 21.38
C LEU A 24 -29.33 10.36 20.45
N SER A 25 -30.33 9.63 20.95
CA SER A 25 -31.11 8.69 20.13
C SER A 25 -31.74 9.38 18.92
N ASN A 26 -32.36 10.55 19.12
CA ASN A 26 -32.94 11.32 18.03
C ASN A 26 -31.88 11.79 17.04
N ALA A 27 -30.68 12.18 17.51
CA ALA A 27 -29.58 12.59 16.64
C ALA A 27 -29.01 11.41 15.82
N LEU A 28 -29.09 10.19 16.35
CA LEU A 28 -28.67 8.96 15.69
C LEU A 28 -29.77 8.31 14.84
N ASP A 29 -30.99 8.83 14.85
CA ASP A 29 -32.10 8.29 14.05
C ASP A 29 -31.72 8.23 12.57
N GLY A 30 -32.10 7.16 11.88
CA GLY A 30 -31.69 6.86 10.50
C GLY A 30 -30.21 6.46 10.30
N LEU A 31 -29.36 6.53 11.33
CA LEU A 31 -27.96 6.04 11.29
C LEU A 31 -27.75 4.78 12.13
N PHE A 32 -28.29 4.77 13.35
CA PHE A 32 -28.17 3.66 14.30
C PHE A 32 -29.51 3.35 14.97
N THR A 33 -29.73 2.08 15.29
CA THR A 33 -30.75 1.64 16.24
C THR A 33 -30.13 1.39 17.61
N ILE A 34 -30.81 1.77 18.68
CA ILE A 34 -30.37 1.55 20.05
C ILE A 34 -30.92 0.19 20.51
N GLU A 35 -30.02 -0.77 20.72
CA GLU A 35 -30.33 -2.16 21.10
C GLU A 35 -30.06 -2.46 22.58
N GLY A 36 -29.41 -1.53 23.29
CA GLY A 36 -29.10 -1.66 24.71
C GLY A 36 -28.94 -0.30 25.37
N CYS A 37 -29.40 -0.17 26.60
CA CYS A 37 -29.21 1.00 27.44
C CYS A 37 -28.97 0.55 28.88
N ARG A 38 -27.88 1.00 29.52
CA ARG A 38 -27.64 0.75 30.95
C ARG A 38 -26.88 1.90 31.59
N ARG A 39 -27.02 2.01 32.91
CA ARG A 39 -26.18 2.90 33.72
C ARG A 39 -24.94 2.15 34.18
N HIS A 40 -23.81 2.84 34.22
CA HIS A 40 -22.55 2.30 34.70
C HIS A 40 -21.87 3.35 35.57
N GLU A 41 -21.52 3.00 36.80
CA GLU A 41 -20.90 3.90 37.78
C GLU A 41 -19.54 3.34 38.15
N VAL A 42 -18.49 4.12 37.89
CA VAL A 42 -17.09 3.76 38.17
C VAL A 42 -16.32 5.04 38.48
N ASN A 43 -15.46 5.02 39.50
CA ASN A 43 -14.57 6.14 39.88
C ASN A 43 -15.30 7.49 40.09
N ASP A 44 -16.43 7.45 40.80
CA ASP A 44 -17.34 8.58 41.09
C ASP A 44 -18.00 9.23 39.86
N TRP A 45 -17.84 8.64 38.68
CA TRP A 45 -18.47 9.10 37.45
C TRP A 45 -19.64 8.21 37.06
N LYS A 46 -20.70 8.84 36.56
CA LYS A 46 -21.92 8.17 36.08
C LYS A 46 -21.95 8.22 34.56
N TYR A 47 -21.92 7.04 33.95
CA TYR A 47 -22.00 6.86 32.51
C TYR A 47 -23.38 6.30 32.14
N THR A 48 -23.94 6.79 31.03
CA THR A 48 -24.98 6.05 30.32
C THR A 48 -24.34 5.34 29.14
N VAL A 49 -24.52 4.02 29.10
CA VAL A 49 -23.94 3.14 28.09
C VAL A 49 -25.04 2.74 27.13
N LEU A 50 -24.85 3.03 25.85
CA LEU A 50 -25.73 2.59 24.78
C LEU A 50 -25.02 1.61 23.87
N HIS A 51 -25.76 0.63 23.38
CA HIS A 51 -25.32 -0.26 22.31
C HIS A 51 -26.03 0.16 21.03
N CYS A 52 -25.26 0.67 20.07
CA CYS A 52 -25.76 1.28 18.86
C CYS A 52 -25.50 0.35 17.68
N LYS A 53 -26.55 -0.27 17.14
CA LYS A 53 -26.46 -1.09 15.94
C LYS A 53 -26.53 -0.20 14.69
N PRO A 54 -25.53 -0.22 13.81
CA PRO A 54 -25.57 0.61 12.60
C PRO A 54 -26.66 0.13 11.63
N THR A 55 -27.32 1.06 10.93
CA THR A 55 -28.13 0.72 9.76
C THR A 55 -27.23 0.17 8.65
N ARG A 56 -27.79 -0.53 7.66
CA ARG A 56 -27.01 -1.12 6.55
C ARG A 56 -26.11 -0.11 5.83
N ASN A 57 -26.65 1.09 5.56
CA ASN A 57 -25.88 2.15 4.89
C ASN A 57 -24.73 2.65 5.77
N THR A 58 -24.98 2.80 7.08
CA THR A 58 -24.00 3.25 8.06
C THR A 58 -22.93 2.19 8.31
N ALA A 59 -23.30 0.92 8.41
CA ALA A 59 -22.39 -0.22 8.57
C ALA A 59 -21.40 -0.31 7.41
N ASP A 60 -21.91 -0.24 6.16
CA ASP A 60 -21.10 -0.28 4.95
C ASP A 60 -20.13 0.91 4.86
N ALA A 61 -20.57 2.11 5.25
CA ALA A 61 -19.75 3.32 5.24
C ALA A 61 -18.68 3.32 6.34
N LEU A 62 -19.00 2.72 7.49
CA LEU A 62 -18.14 2.65 8.67
C LEU A 62 -17.23 1.43 8.72
N LEU A 63 -17.42 0.47 7.81
CA LEU A 63 -16.82 -0.87 7.88
C LEU A 63 -17.10 -1.58 9.21
N LEU A 64 -18.28 -1.32 9.79
CA LEU A 64 -18.70 -1.96 11.03
C LEU A 64 -19.48 -3.22 10.72
N ASP A 65 -19.05 -4.33 11.30
CA ASP A 65 -19.76 -5.61 11.28
C ASP A 65 -20.50 -5.89 12.61
N ARG A 66 -20.27 -5.05 13.63
CA ARG A 66 -20.77 -5.19 15.01
C ARG A 66 -21.49 -3.95 15.52
N GLU A 67 -22.12 -4.08 16.68
CA GLU A 67 -22.68 -2.93 17.41
C GLU A 67 -21.56 -2.02 17.94
N VAL A 68 -21.82 -0.73 18.00
CA VAL A 68 -20.88 0.28 18.51
C VAL A 68 -21.23 0.66 19.94
N LEU A 69 -20.21 0.80 20.78
CA LEU A 69 -20.37 1.38 22.10
C LEU A 69 -20.56 2.91 22.00
N ALA A 70 -21.62 3.43 22.60
CA ALA A 70 -21.74 4.86 22.86
C ALA A 70 -21.76 5.15 24.37
N LEU A 71 -20.86 6.02 24.81
CA LEU A 71 -20.74 6.46 26.19
C LEU A 71 -21.21 7.90 26.33
N ILE A 72 -22.15 8.13 27.24
CA ILE A 72 -22.61 9.47 27.60
C ILE A 72 -22.04 9.81 28.98
N VAL A 73 -21.27 10.89 29.05
CA VAL A 73 -20.66 11.38 30.29
C VAL A 73 -20.85 12.89 30.41
N ASN A 74 -21.46 13.35 31.51
CA ASN A 74 -21.72 14.78 31.72
C ASN A 74 -20.62 15.46 32.54
N ALA A 75 -19.36 15.28 32.14
CA ALA A 75 -18.19 15.90 32.76
C ALA A 75 -17.73 17.13 31.96
N SER A 76 -17.39 18.22 32.66
CA SER A 76 -16.85 19.45 32.05
C SER A 76 -15.33 19.42 31.85
N ASP A 77 -14.65 18.45 32.44
CA ASP A 77 -13.24 18.17 32.24
C ASP A 77 -13.08 16.65 32.12
N LEU A 78 -12.84 16.18 30.89
CA LEU A 78 -12.66 14.76 30.64
C LEU A 78 -11.28 14.29 31.11
N GLN A 79 -11.21 13.00 31.44
CA GLN A 79 -9.97 12.34 31.82
C GLN A 79 -9.82 11.04 31.02
N VAL A 80 -8.58 10.59 30.81
CA VAL A 80 -8.21 9.37 30.06
C VAL A 80 -9.01 8.14 30.54
N ARG A 81 -9.33 8.07 31.84
CA ARG A 81 -10.14 6.99 32.44
C ARG A 81 -11.48 6.73 31.74
N THR A 82 -12.01 7.72 31.02
CA THR A 82 -13.23 7.55 30.18
C THR A 82 -13.04 6.48 29.12
N LEU A 83 -11.86 6.41 28.49
CA LEU A 83 -11.55 5.40 27.48
C LEU A 83 -11.15 4.06 28.10
N HIS A 84 -10.58 4.05 29.31
CA HIS A 84 -10.40 2.79 30.05
C HIS A 84 -11.75 2.15 30.41
N VAL A 85 -12.74 2.94 30.81
CA VAL A 85 -14.11 2.44 31.01
C VAL A 85 -14.69 1.89 29.70
N ALA A 86 -14.43 2.53 28.55
CA ALA A 86 -14.82 1.99 27.25
C ALA A 86 -14.19 0.63 26.95
N GLN A 87 -12.87 0.50 27.18
CA GLN A 87 -12.10 -0.74 27.02
C GLN A 87 -12.70 -1.89 27.84
N ASP A 88 -12.99 -1.62 29.11
CA ASP A 88 -13.56 -2.63 30.00
C ASP A 88 -14.93 -3.08 29.54
N LEU A 89 -15.79 -2.13 29.12
CA LEU A 89 -17.13 -2.44 28.63
C LEU A 89 -17.13 -3.23 27.32
N ILE A 90 -16.20 -2.91 26.40
CA ILE A 90 -16.02 -3.62 25.13
C ILE A 90 -15.49 -5.03 25.38
N SER A 91 -14.47 -5.18 26.23
CA SER A 91 -13.87 -6.48 26.56
C SER A 91 -14.90 -7.42 27.22
N ASN A 92 -15.73 -6.87 28.12
CA ASN A 92 -16.80 -7.60 28.79
C ASN A 92 -18.05 -7.86 27.91
N SER A 93 -18.04 -7.45 26.64
CA SER A 93 -19.18 -7.65 25.73
C SER A 93 -19.18 -8.99 25.01
N ASN A 94 -18.20 -9.87 25.27
CA ASN A 94 -18.02 -11.17 24.59
C ASN A 94 -18.02 -11.05 23.06
N GLY A 95 -17.42 -9.98 22.52
CA GLY A 95 -17.32 -9.74 21.08
C GLY A 95 -18.58 -9.17 20.42
N ARG A 96 -19.63 -8.84 21.19
CA ARG A 96 -20.84 -8.18 20.66
C ARG A 96 -20.55 -6.77 20.13
N LEU A 97 -19.67 -6.04 20.81
CA LEU A 97 -19.28 -4.68 20.42
C LEU A 97 -18.05 -4.70 19.50
N ASP A 98 -17.95 -3.68 18.65
CA ASP A 98 -16.75 -3.41 17.85
C ASP A 98 -15.55 -3.14 18.78
N PRO A 99 -14.40 -3.83 18.58
CA PRO A 99 -13.26 -3.73 19.48
C PRO A 99 -12.46 -2.43 19.34
N ALA A 100 -12.65 -1.66 18.27
CA ALA A 100 -11.81 -0.52 17.92
C ALA A 100 -12.60 0.78 17.77
N PHE A 101 -13.92 0.78 17.94
CA PHE A 101 -14.77 1.94 17.68
C PHE A 101 -15.62 2.33 18.89
N VAL A 102 -15.56 3.61 19.29
CA VAL A 102 -16.39 4.14 20.38
C VAL A 102 -16.91 5.54 20.07
N MET A 103 -18.18 5.80 20.40
CA MET A 103 -18.76 7.14 20.40
C MET A 103 -18.79 7.68 21.83
N VAL A 104 -18.36 8.93 22.03
CA VAL A 104 -18.34 9.54 23.37
C VAL A 104 -19.03 10.90 23.33
N LEU A 105 -20.18 11.00 24.01
CA LEU A 105 -20.88 12.25 24.23
C LEU A 105 -20.40 12.88 25.54
N HIS A 106 -19.91 14.12 25.47
CA HIS A 106 -19.33 14.84 26.61
C HIS A 106 -19.66 16.33 26.64
N ALA A 107 -19.34 16.98 27.76
CA ALA A 107 -19.56 18.42 27.96
C ALA A 107 -18.28 19.26 28.20
N ASP A 108 -17.11 18.66 28.00
CA ASP A 108 -15.82 19.35 28.02
C ASP A 108 -15.57 20.08 26.69
N LYS A 109 -15.27 21.38 26.75
CA LYS A 109 -14.97 22.24 25.58
C LYS A 109 -13.72 21.80 24.80
N SER A 110 -12.77 21.18 25.50
CA SER A 110 -11.53 20.62 24.95
C SER A 110 -11.61 19.10 24.76
N GLY A 111 -12.79 18.51 25.01
CA GLY A 111 -12.97 17.07 25.07
C GLY A 111 -12.73 16.35 23.74
N ASP A 112 -13.12 16.96 22.61
CA ASP A 112 -12.94 16.37 21.28
C ASP A 112 -11.47 16.05 20.99
N GLU A 113 -10.59 17.02 21.22
CA GLU A 113 -9.15 16.88 20.99
C GLU A 113 -8.53 15.87 21.97
N LYS A 114 -8.87 15.96 23.25
CA LYS A 114 -8.42 15.02 24.30
C LYS A 114 -8.79 13.58 23.94
N LEU A 115 -10.05 13.34 23.61
CA LEU A 115 -10.56 12.00 23.29
C LEU A 115 -9.94 11.41 22.03
N ARG A 116 -9.68 12.24 21.01
CA ARG A 116 -8.99 11.79 19.78
C ARG A 116 -7.53 11.43 20.06
N ASN A 117 -6.83 12.21 20.88
CA ASN A 117 -5.44 11.96 21.25
C ASN A 117 -5.31 10.68 22.08
N TRP A 118 -6.09 10.55 23.16
CA TRP A 118 -6.09 9.34 23.98
C TRP A 118 -6.60 8.12 23.22
N GLY A 119 -7.58 8.31 22.34
CA GLY A 119 -8.07 7.26 21.44
C GLY A 119 -6.93 6.71 20.58
N ARG A 120 -6.14 7.59 19.96
CA ARG A 120 -4.98 7.21 19.16
C ARG A 120 -3.93 6.46 19.98
N GLU A 121 -3.62 6.93 21.19
CA GLU A 121 -2.67 6.27 22.11
C GLU A 121 -3.14 4.86 22.51
N LEU A 122 -4.44 4.69 22.73
CA LEU A 122 -5.05 3.44 23.17
C LEU A 122 -5.53 2.52 22.03
N GLY A 123 -5.32 2.92 20.77
CA GLY A 123 -5.70 2.13 19.59
C GLY A 123 -7.20 2.16 19.25
N TYR A 124 -7.95 3.14 19.74
CA TYR A 124 -9.37 3.34 19.46
C TYR A 124 -9.61 4.43 18.41
N LYS A 125 -10.54 4.17 17.50
CA LYS A 125 -11.26 5.21 16.78
C LYS A 125 -12.35 5.77 17.67
N VAL A 126 -12.11 6.97 18.20
CA VAL A 126 -13.08 7.69 19.04
C VAL A 126 -13.79 8.74 18.20
N ILE A 127 -15.12 8.72 18.26
CA ILE A 127 -15.96 9.80 17.75
C ILE A 127 -16.45 10.62 18.94
N PRO A 128 -15.87 11.81 19.17
CA PRO A 128 -16.36 12.72 20.19
C PRO A 128 -17.62 13.45 19.71
N ILE A 129 -18.56 13.63 20.63
CA ILE A 129 -19.80 14.38 20.42
C ILE A 129 -19.92 15.41 21.55
N HIS A 130 -19.48 16.63 21.26
CA HIS A 130 -19.58 17.72 22.22
C HIS A 130 -21.03 18.21 22.37
N ARG A 131 -21.54 18.18 23.60
CA ARG A 131 -22.80 18.77 24.04
C ARG A 131 -22.53 19.71 25.22
N PRO A 132 -22.73 21.03 25.09
CA PRO A 132 -22.62 21.95 26.22
C PRO A 132 -23.55 21.54 27.39
N LYS A 133 -23.11 21.72 28.64
CA LYS A 133 -23.92 21.40 29.84
C LYS A 133 -25.31 22.07 29.84
N ALA A 134 -25.41 23.26 29.24
CA ALA A 134 -26.63 24.05 29.12
C ALA A 134 -26.98 24.33 27.64
N GLY A 135 -27.09 23.28 26.82
CA GLY A 135 -27.46 23.40 25.41
C GLY A 135 -28.07 22.11 24.85
N ALA A 136 -28.72 22.23 23.70
CA ALA A 136 -29.17 21.08 22.92
C ALA A 136 -27.98 20.40 22.24
N LEU A 137 -28.10 19.09 21.97
CA LEU A 137 -27.22 18.42 21.03
C LEU A 137 -27.23 19.15 19.67
N PRO A 138 -26.12 19.07 18.90
CA PRO A 138 -26.12 19.52 17.51
C PRO A 138 -27.30 18.90 16.75
N PRO A 139 -27.91 19.61 15.78
CA PRO A 139 -28.93 19.03 14.92
C PRO A 139 -28.45 17.71 14.31
N ALA A 140 -29.35 16.74 14.12
CA ALA A 140 -29.02 15.42 13.60
C ALA A 140 -28.19 15.48 12.29
N GLU A 141 -28.48 16.46 11.43
CA GLU A 141 -27.70 16.73 10.21
C GLU A 141 -26.27 17.19 10.50
N SER A 142 -26.07 18.05 11.50
CA SER A 142 -24.74 18.49 11.92
C SER A 142 -23.93 17.35 12.53
N LEU A 143 -24.57 16.50 13.34
CA LEU A 143 -23.91 15.31 13.91
C LEU A 143 -23.54 14.30 12.82
N ARG A 144 -24.43 14.08 11.84
CA ARG A 144 -24.15 13.28 10.64
C ARG A 144 -22.96 13.82 9.85
N LEU A 145 -22.84 15.14 9.73
CA LEU A 145 -21.73 15.79 9.03
C LEU A 145 -20.40 15.59 9.79
N THR A 146 -20.40 15.76 11.12
CA THR A 146 -19.21 15.52 11.97
C THR A 146 -18.79 14.05 11.93
N LEU A 147 -19.75 13.13 12.03
CA LEU A 147 -19.53 11.70 11.82
C LEU A 147 -18.91 11.48 10.44
N ALA A 148 -19.54 11.93 9.35
CA ALA A 148 -19.01 11.79 8.00
C ALA A 148 -17.57 12.32 7.85
N GLN A 149 -17.24 13.46 8.45
CA GLN A 149 -15.90 14.03 8.45
C GLN A 149 -14.87 13.10 9.14
N ASP A 150 -15.22 12.50 10.27
CA ASP A 150 -14.35 11.55 10.99
C ASP A 150 -14.21 10.18 10.29
N LEU A 151 -15.04 9.92 9.29
CA LEU A 151 -15.11 8.62 8.61
C LEU A 151 -14.43 8.67 7.25
N PHE A 152 -14.68 9.75 6.50
CA PHE A 152 -14.14 9.94 5.14
C PHE A 152 -12.78 10.63 5.12
N THR A 153 -12.17 10.89 6.28
CA THR A 153 -10.76 11.30 6.40
C THR A 153 -9.79 10.16 6.13
N HIS A 154 -10.21 8.90 6.31
CA HIS A 154 -9.38 7.76 5.99
C HIS A 154 -9.41 7.48 4.49
N ASP A 155 -8.23 7.29 3.89
CA ASP A 155 -8.08 6.89 2.50
C ASP A 155 -8.14 5.36 2.37
N PRO A 156 -9.26 4.75 1.94
CA PRO A 156 -9.39 3.30 1.80
C PRO A 156 -8.57 2.75 0.62
N PHE A 157 -8.10 3.60 -0.29
CA PHE A 157 -7.27 3.17 -1.41
C PHE A 157 -5.82 2.97 -0.99
N SER A 158 -5.37 3.65 0.07
CA SER A 158 -3.99 3.62 0.55
C SER A 158 -3.57 2.22 1.01
N LEU A 159 -2.79 1.52 0.18
CA LEU A 159 -2.09 0.29 0.52
C LEU A 159 -0.65 0.35 0.01
N THR A 160 0.30 0.22 0.92
CA THR A 160 1.74 0.30 0.62
C THR A 160 2.40 -1.07 0.49
N GLY A 161 1.78 -2.12 1.06
CA GLY A 161 2.26 -3.50 1.08
C GLY A 161 1.37 -4.50 0.34
N PRO A 162 1.72 -5.81 0.39
CA PRO A 162 0.85 -6.86 -0.13
C PRO A 162 -0.49 -6.87 0.62
N VAL A 163 -1.54 -7.29 -0.07
CA VAL A 163 -2.88 -7.41 0.51
C VAL A 163 -2.92 -8.63 1.41
N LEU A 164 -3.23 -8.43 2.70
CA LEU A 164 -3.31 -9.50 3.70
C LEU A 164 -4.76 -9.77 4.14
N ALA A 165 -5.56 -8.72 4.31
CA ALA A 165 -6.97 -8.84 4.71
C ALA A 165 -7.86 -9.30 3.55
N ASP A 166 -8.77 -10.24 3.80
CA ASP A 166 -9.70 -10.73 2.76
C ASP A 166 -10.65 -9.62 2.26
N SER A 167 -11.02 -8.68 3.13
CA SER A 167 -11.83 -7.50 2.79
C SER A 167 -11.15 -6.53 1.82
N GLU A 168 -9.83 -6.65 1.64
CA GLU A 168 -8.99 -5.88 0.72
C GLU A 168 -8.58 -6.69 -0.53
N PHE A 169 -8.94 -7.99 -0.59
CA PHE A 169 -8.56 -8.91 -1.65
C PHE A 169 -9.62 -9.02 -2.75
N PHE A 170 -9.41 -8.29 -3.83
CA PHE A 170 -10.35 -8.18 -4.96
C PHE A 170 -9.99 -9.10 -6.14
N GLY A 171 -11.01 -9.53 -6.89
CA GLY A 171 -10.89 -10.12 -8.23
C GLY A 171 -10.21 -11.49 -8.37
N ARG A 172 -9.42 -11.94 -7.39
CA ARG A 172 -8.49 -13.08 -7.52
C ARG A 172 -8.79 -14.29 -6.64
N ARG A 173 -9.96 -14.33 -6.00
CA ARG A 173 -10.33 -15.44 -5.10
C ARG A 173 -10.33 -16.80 -5.81
N ASN A 174 -10.96 -16.86 -6.99
CA ASN A 174 -10.99 -18.10 -7.79
C ASN A 174 -9.58 -18.50 -8.24
N SER A 175 -8.76 -17.55 -8.71
CA SER A 175 -7.37 -17.81 -9.09
C SER A 175 -6.54 -18.38 -7.94
N ALA A 176 -6.70 -17.87 -6.71
CA ALA A 176 -6.02 -18.39 -5.53
C ALA A 176 -6.42 -19.83 -5.21
N LEU A 177 -7.73 -20.14 -5.29
CA LEU A 177 -8.25 -21.49 -5.08
C LEU A 177 -7.78 -22.47 -6.17
N ASP A 178 -7.72 -22.03 -7.43
CA ASP A 178 -7.26 -22.87 -8.52
C ASP A 178 -5.76 -23.14 -8.45
N ILE A 179 -4.95 -22.14 -8.07
CA ILE A 179 -3.53 -22.35 -7.79
C ILE A 179 -3.36 -23.34 -6.64
N LEU A 180 -4.11 -23.20 -5.55
CA LEU A 180 -4.07 -24.15 -4.43
C LEU A 180 -4.40 -25.58 -4.86
N ARG A 181 -5.44 -25.77 -5.67
CA ARG A 181 -5.80 -27.11 -6.20
C ARG A 181 -4.67 -27.69 -7.04
N GLN A 182 -4.02 -26.87 -7.87
CA GLN A 182 -2.89 -27.33 -8.68
C GLN A 182 -1.68 -27.69 -7.82
N THR A 183 -1.37 -26.90 -6.78
CA THR A 183 -0.24 -27.17 -5.87
C THR A 183 -0.44 -28.45 -5.04
N GLN A 184 -1.68 -28.88 -4.82
CA GLN A 184 -1.98 -30.18 -4.18
C GLN A 184 -1.70 -31.39 -5.09
N THR A 185 -1.50 -31.18 -6.40
CA THR A 185 -1.37 -32.27 -7.40
C THR A 185 0.04 -32.45 -7.99
N GLY A 186 1.06 -31.78 -7.45
CA GLY A 186 2.44 -31.92 -7.92
C GLY A 186 2.72 -31.24 -9.27
N ARG A 187 2.16 -30.04 -9.50
CA ARG A 187 2.29 -29.30 -10.76
C ARG A 187 3.32 -28.17 -10.66
N ILE A 188 3.92 -27.83 -11.80
CA ILE A 188 4.69 -26.59 -11.98
C ILE A 188 3.73 -25.49 -12.43
N ILE A 189 3.74 -24.39 -11.70
CA ILE A 189 2.88 -23.22 -11.88
C ILE A 189 3.80 -22.01 -11.97
N SER A 190 3.40 -21.01 -12.75
CA SER A 190 4.12 -19.75 -12.80
C SER A 190 3.18 -18.55 -12.74
N LEU A 191 3.69 -17.47 -12.16
CA LEU A 191 3.04 -16.18 -11.98
C LEU A 191 4.02 -15.09 -12.43
N PHE A 192 4.14 -14.88 -13.73
CA PHE A 192 4.89 -13.75 -14.29
C PHE A 192 4.00 -12.53 -14.43
N GLY A 193 4.58 -11.33 -14.37
CA GLY A 193 3.83 -10.10 -14.58
C GLY A 193 4.53 -8.89 -14.00
N ILE A 194 4.11 -7.71 -14.42
CA ILE A 194 4.82 -6.47 -14.08
C ILE A 194 4.80 -6.19 -12.57
N ARG A 195 5.71 -5.31 -12.13
CA ARG A 195 5.77 -4.88 -10.73
C ARG A 195 4.42 -4.30 -10.27
N LYS A 196 4.06 -4.56 -9.01
CA LYS A 196 2.79 -4.11 -8.38
C LYS A 196 1.49 -4.63 -9.02
N ILE A 197 1.56 -5.64 -9.90
CA ILE A 197 0.36 -6.35 -10.37
C ILE A 197 -0.34 -7.13 -9.26
N GLY A 198 0.37 -7.52 -8.18
CA GLY A 198 -0.18 -8.22 -7.01
C GLY A 198 0.12 -9.73 -6.96
N LYS A 199 1.30 -10.15 -7.46
CA LYS A 199 1.81 -11.53 -7.37
C LYS A 199 1.97 -11.99 -5.92
N THR A 200 2.73 -11.24 -5.13
CA THR A 200 2.97 -11.53 -3.69
C THR A 200 1.67 -11.59 -2.88
N SER A 201 0.70 -10.69 -3.15
CA SER A 201 -0.62 -10.76 -2.51
C SER A 201 -1.37 -12.06 -2.83
N LEU A 202 -1.28 -12.53 -4.09
CA LEU A 202 -1.90 -13.79 -4.51
C LEU A 202 -1.20 -15.00 -3.87
N ILE A 203 0.14 -15.00 -3.85
CA ILE A 203 0.94 -16.03 -3.18
C ILE A 203 0.59 -16.10 -1.69
N ASN A 204 0.56 -14.97 -0.99
CA ASN A 204 0.19 -14.92 0.43
C ASN A 204 -1.21 -15.48 0.69
N ARG A 205 -2.16 -15.24 -0.23
CA ARG A 205 -3.50 -15.82 -0.14
C ARG A 205 -3.46 -17.33 -0.33
N VAL A 206 -2.71 -17.85 -1.31
CA VAL A 206 -2.51 -19.29 -1.51
C VAL A 206 -1.88 -19.93 -0.27
N VAL A 207 -0.86 -19.30 0.31
CA VAL A 207 -0.21 -19.76 1.55
C VAL A 207 -1.22 -19.83 2.70
N THR A 208 -2.04 -18.80 2.85
CA THR A 208 -3.08 -18.75 3.88
C THR A 208 -4.08 -19.88 3.71
N LEU A 209 -4.61 -20.06 2.48
CA LEU A 209 -5.58 -21.11 2.17
C LEU A 209 -4.98 -22.52 2.35
N ALA A 210 -3.71 -22.73 1.99
CA ALA A 210 -3.02 -24.00 2.20
C ALA A 210 -2.87 -24.34 3.70
N ARG A 211 -2.56 -23.33 4.53
CA ARG A 211 -2.47 -23.48 5.98
C ARG A 211 -3.83 -23.79 6.60
N GLU A 212 -4.89 -23.11 6.16
CA GLU A 212 -6.28 -23.38 6.56
C GLU A 212 -6.72 -24.79 6.17
N ALA A 213 -6.37 -25.25 4.95
CA ALA A 213 -6.66 -26.61 4.49
C ALA A 213 -5.75 -27.69 5.10
N GLY A 214 -4.63 -27.31 5.73
CA GLY A 214 -3.61 -28.22 6.26
C GLY A 214 -2.80 -28.97 5.19
N THR A 215 -2.90 -28.57 3.92
CA THR A 215 -2.21 -29.12 2.74
C THR A 215 -2.30 -28.16 1.54
N PRO A 216 -1.24 -28.01 0.72
CA PRO A 216 0.08 -28.63 0.83
C PRO A 216 0.93 -28.01 1.95
N ASN A 217 2.01 -28.69 2.34
CA ASN A 217 3.09 -28.07 3.09
C ASN A 217 3.83 -27.08 2.16
N ILE A 218 4.32 -25.96 2.69
CA ILE A 218 4.89 -24.87 1.89
C ILE A 218 6.31 -24.53 2.33
N ALA A 219 7.25 -24.60 1.40
CA ALA A 219 8.55 -23.95 1.52
C ALA A 219 8.52 -22.66 0.70
N MET A 220 8.69 -21.51 1.38
CA MET A 220 8.76 -20.20 0.74
C MET A 220 10.22 -19.82 0.51
N ILE A 221 10.60 -19.66 -0.75
CA ILE A 221 11.91 -19.24 -1.23
C ILE A 221 11.77 -17.85 -1.82
N ASP A 222 11.99 -16.83 -0.99
CA ASP A 222 12.15 -15.47 -1.47
C ASP A 222 13.54 -15.32 -2.09
N CYS A 223 13.59 -15.33 -3.42
CA CYS A 223 14.82 -15.26 -4.19
C CYS A 223 15.47 -13.86 -4.12
N SER A 224 14.77 -12.84 -3.61
CA SER A 224 15.33 -11.50 -3.44
C SER A 224 16.19 -11.37 -2.17
N VAL A 225 16.09 -12.29 -1.23
CA VAL A 225 16.88 -12.30 0.01
C VAL A 225 18.36 -12.44 -0.29
N ASP A 226 19.18 -11.48 0.15
CA ASP A 226 20.62 -11.46 -0.13
C ASP A 226 21.36 -12.71 0.30
N GLY A 227 21.06 -13.20 1.51
CA GLY A 227 21.69 -14.43 2.01
C GLY A 227 21.38 -15.68 1.16
N PHE A 228 20.34 -15.64 0.31
CA PHE A 228 20.04 -16.71 -0.63
C PHE A 228 20.58 -16.40 -2.04
N ASN A 229 20.35 -15.18 -2.54
CA ASN A 229 20.71 -14.81 -3.91
C ASN A 229 22.23 -14.74 -4.14
N ILE A 230 23.05 -14.61 -3.08
CA ILE A 230 24.52 -14.64 -3.17
C ILE A 230 25.10 -16.06 -3.27
N LEU A 231 24.30 -17.07 -2.93
CA LEU A 231 24.78 -18.44 -2.88
C LEU A 231 25.16 -18.94 -4.27
N SER A 232 26.12 -19.85 -4.31
CA SER A 232 26.42 -20.66 -5.49
C SER A 232 25.23 -21.56 -5.83
N ALA A 233 25.15 -22.05 -7.06
CA ALA A 233 24.13 -23.04 -7.46
C ALA A 233 24.03 -24.22 -6.48
N SER A 234 25.17 -24.79 -6.05
CA SER A 234 25.21 -25.92 -5.11
C SER A 234 24.66 -25.55 -3.73
N ASP A 235 25.04 -24.39 -3.20
CA ASP A 235 24.63 -23.97 -1.87
C ASP A 235 23.18 -23.48 -1.84
N ALA A 236 22.69 -22.87 -2.92
CA ALA A 236 21.29 -22.53 -3.09
C ALA A 236 20.41 -23.79 -3.04
N LEU A 237 20.81 -24.86 -3.73
CA LEU A 237 20.11 -26.15 -3.66
C LEU A 237 20.12 -26.71 -2.23
N LYS A 238 21.22 -26.57 -1.47
CA LYS A 238 21.31 -27.05 -0.07
C LYS A 238 20.33 -26.29 0.81
N ALA A 239 20.26 -24.99 0.63
CA ALA A 239 19.31 -24.14 1.33
C ALA A 239 17.86 -24.53 1.01
N ILE A 240 17.55 -24.84 -0.27
CA ILE A 240 16.23 -25.32 -0.70
C ILE A 240 15.87 -26.67 -0.07
N ALA A 241 16.78 -27.65 -0.12
CA ALA A 241 16.58 -28.96 0.49
C ALA A 241 16.23 -28.83 1.98
N LYS A 242 16.96 -27.96 2.68
CA LYS A 242 16.76 -27.71 4.10
C LYS A 242 15.42 -27.03 4.39
N VAL A 243 15.04 -25.98 3.67
CA VAL A 243 13.73 -25.34 3.87
C VAL A 243 12.60 -26.30 3.51
N ALA A 244 12.76 -27.16 2.51
CA ALA A 244 11.83 -28.23 2.17
C ALA A 244 11.62 -29.22 3.32
N LYS A 245 12.70 -29.69 3.96
CA LYS A 245 12.65 -30.57 5.14
C LYS A 245 12.03 -29.88 6.37
N MET A 246 12.29 -28.59 6.55
CA MET A 246 11.63 -27.81 7.61
C MET A 246 10.13 -27.68 7.36
N ALA A 247 9.73 -27.36 6.12
CA ALA A 247 8.34 -27.23 5.71
C ALA A 247 7.57 -28.55 5.80
N SER A 248 8.21 -29.68 5.47
CA SER A 248 7.56 -30.99 5.59
C SER A 248 7.20 -31.34 7.04
N THR A 249 8.02 -30.88 8.00
CA THR A 249 7.82 -31.12 9.43
C THR A 249 6.85 -30.12 10.06
N ARG A 250 6.88 -28.85 9.64
CA ARG A 250 6.14 -27.73 10.28
C ARG A 250 4.98 -27.18 9.45
N SER A 251 4.68 -27.80 8.31
CA SER A 251 3.75 -27.33 7.27
C SER A 251 4.10 -26.01 6.59
N TYR A 252 4.93 -25.17 7.17
CA TYR A 252 5.46 -23.96 6.56
C TYR A 252 6.91 -23.71 7.01
N ALA A 253 7.77 -23.30 6.09
CA ALA A 253 9.09 -22.77 6.41
C ALA A 253 9.52 -21.71 5.38
N HIS A 254 10.29 -20.72 5.83
CA HIS A 254 10.85 -19.67 4.97
C HIS A 254 12.36 -19.85 4.79
N ILE A 255 12.89 -19.52 3.60
CA ILE A 255 14.30 -19.72 3.25
C ILE A 255 15.28 -19.07 4.24
N THR A 256 14.91 -17.92 4.81
CA THR A 256 15.71 -17.22 5.84
C THR A 256 15.97 -18.06 7.09
N GLU A 257 15.13 -19.04 7.40
CA GLU A 257 15.38 -19.98 8.50
C GLU A 257 16.44 -21.03 8.13
N ALA A 258 16.49 -21.43 6.86
CA ALA A 258 17.47 -22.38 6.35
C ALA A 258 18.86 -21.75 6.23
N LEU A 259 18.97 -20.45 5.97
CA LEU A 259 20.26 -19.74 5.87
C LEU A 259 21.00 -19.63 7.23
N LYS A 260 20.29 -19.79 8.36
CA LYS A 260 20.86 -19.59 9.71
C LYS A 260 21.59 -20.80 10.31
N ARG A 261 21.66 -21.96 9.63
CA ARG A 261 22.36 -23.14 10.20
C ARG A 261 23.36 -23.73 9.21
N SER A 262 24.60 -23.89 9.64
CA SER A 262 25.65 -24.57 8.90
C SER A 262 25.50 -26.08 9.08
N ASP A 263 25.12 -26.82 8.03
CA ASP A 263 25.35 -28.26 7.95
C ASP A 263 25.39 -28.72 6.48
N LYS A 264 26.09 -29.83 6.24
CA LYS A 264 26.47 -30.35 4.92
C LYS A 264 25.53 -31.44 4.42
N ASP A 265 25.39 -31.46 3.09
CA ASP A 265 24.88 -32.50 2.17
C ASP A 265 23.39 -32.45 1.73
N LEU A 266 23.23 -32.42 0.40
CA LEU A 266 21.97 -32.30 -0.37
C LEU A 266 21.14 -33.59 -0.41
N VAL A 267 21.82 -34.69 -0.70
CA VAL A 267 21.21 -35.97 -1.10
C VAL A 267 20.47 -36.64 0.07
N PRO A 268 21.03 -36.73 1.30
CA PRO A 268 20.33 -37.36 2.41
C PRO A 268 19.02 -36.65 2.79
N VAL A 269 18.96 -35.33 2.58
CA VAL A 269 17.80 -34.51 2.98
C VAL A 269 16.59 -34.78 2.10
N PHE A 270 16.79 -34.94 0.80
CA PHE A 270 15.69 -35.29 -0.09
C PHE A 270 15.31 -36.77 0.01
N ASP A 271 16.28 -37.66 0.22
CA ASP A 271 16.02 -39.07 0.51
C ASP A 271 15.15 -39.28 1.74
N ASP A 272 15.37 -38.50 2.80
CA ASP A 272 14.49 -38.46 3.98
C ASP A 272 13.07 -37.97 3.65
N LEU A 273 12.92 -37.01 2.73
CA LEU A 273 11.62 -36.40 2.41
C LEU A 273 10.67 -37.39 1.73
N TRP A 274 11.14 -38.12 0.73
CA TRP A 274 10.31 -39.06 -0.03
C TRP A 274 10.29 -40.49 0.52
N SER A 275 11.14 -40.83 1.48
CA SER A 275 11.06 -42.11 2.22
C SER A 275 9.98 -42.11 3.32
N THR A 276 9.36 -40.96 3.59
CA THR A 276 8.27 -40.83 4.58
C THR A 276 7.01 -41.59 4.12
N LYS A 277 6.42 -42.42 4.99
CA LYS A 277 5.15 -43.09 4.71
C LYS A 277 4.02 -42.06 4.57
N SER A 278 3.29 -42.08 3.44
CA SER A 278 2.18 -41.16 3.11
C SER A 278 2.53 -39.66 3.21
N PRO A 279 3.43 -39.15 2.33
CA PRO A 279 3.86 -37.76 2.39
C PRO A 279 2.73 -36.80 2.00
N LYS A 280 2.55 -35.74 2.79
CA LYS A 280 1.73 -34.59 2.37
C LYS A 280 2.38 -33.92 1.15
N PRO A 281 1.60 -33.42 0.18
CA PRO A 281 2.14 -32.63 -0.91
C PRO A 281 2.98 -31.45 -0.41
N LEU A 282 4.11 -31.21 -1.07
CA LEU A 282 5.03 -30.12 -0.76
C LEU A 282 5.05 -29.14 -1.92
N THR A 283 4.88 -27.85 -1.63
CA THR A 283 5.01 -26.79 -2.63
C THR A 283 6.24 -25.95 -2.35
N LEU A 284 7.12 -25.85 -3.34
CA LEU A 284 8.25 -24.93 -3.35
C LEU A 284 7.82 -23.65 -4.08
N ILE A 285 7.75 -22.54 -3.35
CA ILE A 285 7.38 -21.24 -3.91
C ILE A 285 8.64 -20.40 -4.09
N PHE A 286 9.04 -20.13 -5.33
CA PHE A 286 10.12 -19.22 -5.69
C PHE A 286 9.51 -17.84 -6.01
N ASP A 287 9.54 -16.90 -5.07
CA ASP A 287 9.10 -15.52 -5.32
C ASP A 287 10.27 -14.63 -5.72
N GLU A 288 10.02 -13.64 -6.58
CA GLU A 288 11.02 -12.75 -7.16
C GLU A 288 12.20 -13.51 -7.81
N VAL A 289 11.89 -14.55 -8.61
CA VAL A 289 12.89 -15.42 -9.25
C VAL A 289 13.90 -14.66 -10.10
N ASP A 290 13.58 -13.46 -10.58
CA ASP A 290 14.47 -12.63 -11.41
C ASP A 290 15.85 -12.40 -10.77
N TYR A 291 15.94 -12.43 -9.43
CA TYR A 291 17.20 -12.29 -8.67
C TYR A 291 18.16 -13.47 -8.81
N ILE A 292 17.66 -14.64 -9.24
CA ILE A 292 18.45 -15.85 -9.47
C ILE A 292 18.45 -16.25 -10.96
N THR A 293 18.35 -15.28 -11.86
CA THR A 293 18.43 -15.47 -13.32
C THR A 293 19.66 -14.77 -13.92
N PRO A 294 20.02 -15.04 -15.19
CA PRO A 294 21.09 -14.30 -15.89
C PRO A 294 20.82 -12.78 -16.00
N ALA A 295 19.56 -12.36 -15.85
CA ALA A 295 19.12 -10.96 -15.83
C ALA A 295 19.08 -10.35 -14.41
N SER A 296 19.65 -11.03 -13.41
CA SER A 296 19.70 -10.53 -12.04
C SER A 296 20.35 -9.14 -11.98
N PRO A 297 19.70 -8.15 -11.33
CA PRO A 297 20.15 -6.76 -11.36
C PRO A 297 21.44 -6.52 -10.56
N ASN A 298 21.71 -7.37 -9.57
CA ASN A 298 22.78 -7.18 -8.59
C ASN A 298 23.64 -8.44 -8.36
N ARG A 299 23.36 -9.55 -9.03
CA ARG A 299 24.09 -10.82 -8.86
C ARG A 299 24.52 -11.43 -10.21
N PRO A 300 25.63 -10.96 -10.80
CA PRO A 300 26.08 -11.40 -12.14
C PRO A 300 26.48 -12.88 -12.24
N HIS A 301 26.85 -13.53 -11.13
CA HIS A 301 27.28 -14.93 -11.13
C HIS A 301 26.17 -15.89 -11.58
N TRP A 302 24.90 -15.51 -11.42
CA TRP A 302 23.75 -16.27 -11.94
C TRP A 302 23.76 -16.44 -13.46
N ARG A 303 24.55 -15.69 -14.22
CA ARG A 303 24.78 -16.01 -15.65
C ARG A 303 25.40 -17.39 -15.84
N GLN A 304 26.28 -17.80 -14.94
CA GLN A 304 26.95 -19.11 -14.97
C GLN A 304 26.16 -20.14 -14.15
N ASP A 305 25.69 -19.75 -12.97
CA ASP A 305 25.06 -20.65 -12.01
C ASP A 305 23.61 -21.03 -12.36
N PHE A 306 22.89 -20.23 -13.15
CA PHE A 306 21.48 -20.49 -13.48
C PHE A 306 21.26 -21.86 -14.12
N ASN A 307 22.02 -22.16 -15.18
CA ASN A 307 21.90 -23.43 -15.89
C ASN A 307 22.29 -24.61 -15.00
N ILE A 308 23.33 -24.45 -14.17
CA ILE A 308 23.78 -25.48 -13.23
C ILE A 308 22.67 -25.76 -12.20
N PHE A 309 22.21 -24.71 -11.52
CA PHE A 309 21.19 -24.78 -10.47
C PHE A 309 19.94 -25.50 -10.97
N TRP A 310 19.39 -25.06 -12.09
CA TRP A 310 18.12 -25.58 -12.54
C TRP A 310 18.22 -26.97 -13.17
N ARG A 311 19.35 -27.32 -13.79
CA ARG A 311 19.59 -28.68 -14.29
C ARG A 311 19.53 -29.69 -13.14
N GLU A 312 20.25 -29.40 -12.05
CA GLU A 312 20.24 -30.25 -10.86
C GLU A 312 18.86 -30.25 -10.19
N PHE A 313 18.20 -29.10 -10.09
CA PHE A 313 16.86 -29.01 -9.54
C PHE A 313 15.84 -29.83 -10.33
N ARG A 314 15.94 -29.84 -11.66
CA ARG A 314 15.08 -30.64 -12.54
C ARG A 314 15.25 -32.14 -12.31
N VAL A 315 16.49 -32.61 -12.05
CA VAL A 315 16.75 -34.00 -11.66
C VAL A 315 16.03 -34.32 -10.36
N VAL A 316 16.17 -33.48 -9.33
CA VAL A 316 15.48 -33.64 -8.03
C VAL A 316 13.96 -33.71 -8.20
N TYR A 317 13.39 -32.82 -9.01
CA TYR A 317 11.95 -32.81 -9.30
C TYR A 317 11.48 -34.09 -10.00
N GLN A 318 12.22 -34.58 -11.00
CA GLN A 318 11.87 -35.80 -11.73
C GLN A 318 11.98 -37.06 -10.85
N GLU A 319 12.99 -37.13 -10.00
CA GLU A 319 13.13 -38.24 -9.04
C GLU A 319 12.00 -38.23 -8.00
N ALA A 320 11.62 -37.07 -7.47
CA ALA A 320 10.46 -36.95 -6.58
C ALA A 320 9.18 -37.49 -7.23
N GLN A 321 8.95 -37.16 -8.51
CA GLN A 321 7.81 -37.69 -9.26
C GLN A 321 7.89 -39.22 -9.45
N ARG A 322 9.06 -39.77 -9.78
CA ARG A 322 9.28 -41.23 -9.89
C ARG A 322 8.99 -41.96 -8.58
N MET A 323 9.33 -41.34 -7.46
CA MET A 323 9.10 -41.88 -6.12
C MET A 323 7.66 -41.67 -5.61
N GLY A 324 6.79 -41.06 -6.42
CA GLY A 324 5.39 -40.80 -6.05
C GLY A 324 5.23 -39.71 -4.97
N PHE A 325 6.24 -38.86 -4.78
CA PHE A 325 6.18 -37.73 -3.85
C PHE A 325 5.59 -36.50 -4.56
N PRO A 326 4.40 -36.02 -4.16
CA PRO A 326 3.76 -34.88 -4.83
C PRO A 326 4.46 -33.56 -4.48
N ILE A 327 5.45 -33.20 -5.29
CA ILE A 327 6.15 -31.91 -5.23
C ILE A 327 5.61 -30.96 -6.30
N SER A 328 5.14 -29.80 -5.87
CA SER A 328 4.71 -28.70 -6.74
C SER A 328 5.71 -27.57 -6.70
N ILE A 329 5.80 -26.83 -7.80
CA ILE A 329 6.67 -25.65 -7.91
C ILE A 329 5.78 -24.48 -8.30
N LEU A 330 5.91 -23.35 -7.61
CA LEU A 330 5.31 -22.08 -8.01
C LEU A 330 6.44 -21.07 -8.22
N VAL A 331 6.62 -20.61 -9.46
CA VAL A 331 7.63 -19.61 -9.82
C VAL A 331 6.97 -18.25 -10.04
N SER A 332 7.41 -17.22 -9.34
CA SER A 332 6.92 -15.85 -9.48
C SER A 332 8.05 -14.89 -9.83
N GLY A 333 7.79 -13.97 -10.75
CA GLY A 333 8.76 -13.00 -11.22
C GLY A 333 8.15 -11.96 -12.15
N VAL A 334 9.00 -11.09 -12.70
CA VAL A 334 8.60 -10.08 -13.66
C VAL A 334 8.49 -10.69 -15.05
N SER A 335 9.48 -11.48 -15.48
CA SER A 335 9.54 -12.02 -16.84
C SER A 335 9.73 -13.53 -16.89
N SER A 336 9.08 -14.18 -17.86
CA SER A 336 9.31 -15.59 -18.21
C SER A 336 10.54 -15.81 -19.09
N HIS A 337 11.22 -14.74 -19.52
CA HIS A 337 12.27 -14.79 -20.53
C HIS A 337 13.32 -15.85 -20.26
N ALA A 338 13.76 -15.98 -19.00
CA ALA A 338 14.80 -16.92 -18.63
C ALA A 338 14.43 -18.41 -18.87
N PHE A 339 13.13 -18.71 -18.99
CA PHE A 339 12.59 -20.07 -19.13
C PHE A 339 12.13 -20.40 -20.56
N ARG A 340 12.23 -19.44 -21.50
CA ARG A 340 11.76 -19.60 -22.89
C ARG A 340 12.84 -19.40 -23.96
N VAL A 341 14.00 -18.84 -23.61
CA VAL A 341 15.11 -18.68 -24.56
C VAL A 341 15.89 -19.97 -24.72
N GLU A 342 16.35 -20.25 -25.94
CA GLU A 342 17.03 -21.52 -26.27
C GLU A 342 18.44 -21.61 -25.67
N SER A 343 19.13 -20.48 -25.53
CA SER A 343 20.50 -20.43 -25.01
C SER A 343 20.80 -19.11 -24.32
N PHE A 344 21.77 -19.14 -23.38
CA PHE A 344 22.43 -17.96 -22.83
C PHE A 344 23.91 -18.03 -23.16
N ASP A 345 24.48 -16.97 -23.72
CA ASP A 345 25.90 -16.92 -24.07
C ASP A 345 26.38 -18.18 -24.82
N GLU A 346 25.58 -18.62 -25.82
CA GLU A 346 25.79 -19.84 -26.64
C GLU A 346 25.68 -21.18 -25.90
N ILE A 347 25.41 -21.17 -24.59
CA ILE A 347 25.16 -22.36 -23.78
C ILE A 347 23.66 -22.67 -23.80
N GLU A 348 23.31 -23.92 -24.16
CA GLU A 348 21.93 -24.42 -24.15
C GLU A 348 21.24 -24.17 -22.80
N ASN A 349 20.00 -23.69 -22.85
CA ASN A 349 19.21 -23.42 -21.66
C ASN A 349 18.60 -24.71 -21.09
N ALA A 350 19.11 -25.16 -19.94
CA ALA A 350 18.67 -26.41 -19.31
C ALA A 350 17.20 -26.39 -18.82
N VAL A 351 16.59 -25.19 -18.74
CA VAL A 351 15.19 -25.00 -18.33
C VAL A 351 14.25 -24.53 -19.42
N LEU A 352 14.67 -24.60 -20.68
CA LEU A 352 13.76 -24.34 -21.79
C LEU A 352 12.49 -25.20 -21.64
N HIS A 353 11.34 -24.53 -21.52
CA HIS A 353 10.02 -25.14 -21.31
C HIS A 353 9.85 -25.98 -20.03
N PHE A 354 10.78 -25.93 -19.08
CA PHE A 354 10.62 -26.61 -17.78
C PHE A 354 9.57 -25.89 -16.92
N VAL A 355 9.57 -24.56 -16.92
CA VAL A 355 8.56 -23.73 -16.26
C VAL A 355 7.56 -23.24 -17.31
N PRO A 356 6.24 -23.51 -17.15
CA PRO A 356 5.25 -23.04 -18.10
C PRO A 356 5.15 -21.50 -18.09
N GLU A 357 4.57 -20.92 -19.13
CA GLU A 357 4.33 -19.47 -19.22
C GLU A 357 2.94 -19.10 -18.66
N GLY A 358 2.87 -18.88 -17.35
CA GLY A 358 1.69 -18.37 -16.66
C GLY A 358 1.88 -16.89 -16.30
N TYR A 359 0.93 -16.05 -16.70
CA TYR A 359 0.96 -14.62 -16.43
C TYR A 359 -0.19 -14.21 -15.51
N LEU A 360 0.12 -13.34 -14.55
CA LEU A 360 -0.89 -12.65 -13.76
C LEU A 360 -1.30 -11.37 -14.49
N THR A 361 -2.47 -11.41 -15.11
CA THR A 361 -3.03 -10.25 -15.82
C THR A 361 -3.61 -9.22 -14.85
N PRO A 362 -3.84 -7.98 -15.33
CA PRO A 362 -4.76 -7.03 -14.71
C PRO A 362 -6.13 -7.65 -14.42
N PHE A 363 -6.92 -6.97 -13.59
CA PHE A 363 -8.27 -7.42 -13.31
C PHE A 363 -9.10 -7.42 -14.59
N ALA A 364 -10.07 -8.34 -14.66
CA ALA A 364 -11.15 -8.17 -15.61
C ALA A 364 -11.91 -6.89 -15.28
N ARG A 365 -12.36 -6.14 -16.30
CA ARG A 365 -12.98 -4.82 -16.12
C ARG A 365 -14.06 -4.79 -15.05
N HIS A 366 -14.93 -5.79 -14.99
CA HIS A 366 -15.98 -5.88 -13.97
C HIS A 366 -15.42 -5.94 -12.53
N ALA A 367 -14.29 -6.62 -12.31
CA ALA A 367 -13.64 -6.71 -11.00
C ALA A 367 -12.95 -5.38 -10.64
N SER A 368 -12.35 -4.68 -11.62
CA SER A 368 -11.83 -3.32 -11.44
C SER A 368 -12.95 -2.36 -10.99
N LYS A 369 -14.08 -2.36 -11.70
CA LYS A 369 -15.26 -1.54 -11.35
C LYS A 369 -15.76 -1.85 -9.94
N GLN A 370 -15.87 -3.14 -9.59
CA GLN A 370 -16.32 -3.55 -8.26
C GLN A 370 -15.38 -3.02 -7.17
N MET A 371 -14.07 -3.13 -7.36
CA MET A 371 -13.07 -2.58 -6.44
C MET A 371 -13.19 -1.04 -6.32
N ILE A 372 -13.30 -0.34 -7.44
CA ILE A 372 -13.47 1.13 -7.46
C ILE A 372 -14.74 1.52 -6.70
N LYS A 373 -15.86 0.87 -7.00
CA LYS A 373 -17.15 1.11 -6.36
C LYS A 373 -17.08 0.89 -4.85
N ASP A 374 -16.50 -0.23 -4.41
CA ASP A 374 -16.42 -0.57 -2.99
C ASP A 374 -15.53 0.42 -2.23
N LEU A 375 -14.36 0.77 -2.78
CA LEU A 375 -13.43 1.70 -2.14
C LEU A 375 -13.94 3.15 -2.16
N CYS A 376 -14.55 3.61 -3.26
CA CYS A 376 -15.20 4.91 -3.32
C CYS A 376 -16.34 5.02 -2.31
N LYS A 377 -17.19 3.98 -2.19
CA LYS A 377 -18.28 3.95 -1.21
C LYS A 377 -17.77 4.10 0.22
N ARG A 378 -16.66 3.43 0.56
CA ARG A 378 -16.02 3.52 1.90
C ARG A 378 -15.52 4.93 2.24
N CYS A 379 -15.14 5.73 1.24
CA CYS A 379 -14.76 7.13 1.46
C CYS A 379 -15.84 8.15 1.11
N GLY A 380 -17.09 7.70 0.93
CA GLY A 380 -18.23 8.59 0.69
C GLY A 380 -18.28 9.18 -0.73
N LEU A 381 -17.64 8.55 -1.70
CA LEU A 381 -17.72 8.93 -3.10
C LEU A 381 -18.59 7.95 -3.87
N VAL A 382 -19.43 8.48 -4.76
CA VAL A 382 -20.25 7.67 -5.66
C VAL A 382 -19.92 8.06 -7.10
N LEU A 383 -19.39 7.10 -7.86
CA LEU A 383 -19.06 7.27 -9.28
C LEU A 383 -20.12 6.55 -10.12
N SER A 384 -20.45 7.14 -11.28
CA SER A 384 -21.29 6.47 -12.28
C SER A 384 -20.60 5.20 -12.81
N ASN A 385 -21.35 4.31 -13.45
CA ASN A 385 -20.77 3.11 -14.06
C ASN A 385 -19.76 3.45 -15.16
N ASP A 386 -19.99 4.53 -15.90
CA ASP A 386 -19.10 5.00 -16.96
C ASP A 386 -17.82 5.60 -16.38
N ASP A 387 -17.92 6.34 -15.26
CA ASP A 387 -16.75 6.89 -14.56
C ASP A 387 -15.91 5.79 -13.90
N GLN A 388 -16.55 4.73 -13.37
CA GLN A 388 -15.84 3.55 -12.90
C GLN A 388 -15.05 2.88 -14.05
N ASP A 389 -15.64 2.81 -15.24
CA ASP A 389 -14.95 2.30 -16.43
C ASP A 389 -13.80 3.20 -16.86
N ARG A 390 -13.98 4.52 -16.83
CA ARG A 390 -12.91 5.49 -17.14
C ARG A 390 -11.72 5.34 -16.19
N VAL A 391 -11.96 5.28 -14.88
CA VAL A 391 -10.89 5.09 -13.88
C VAL A 391 -10.15 3.77 -14.15
N ALA A 392 -10.89 2.68 -14.39
CA ALA A 392 -10.31 1.37 -14.67
C ALA A 392 -9.46 1.38 -15.96
N GLU A 393 -9.97 1.99 -17.04
CA GLU A 393 -9.28 2.10 -18.33
C GLU A 393 -8.03 2.97 -18.27
N THR A 394 -8.13 4.15 -17.65
CA THR A 394 -6.98 5.04 -17.41
C THR A 394 -5.86 4.28 -16.73
N CYS A 395 -6.21 3.45 -15.74
CA CYS A 395 -5.28 2.63 -14.98
C CYS A 395 -4.96 1.25 -15.61
N GLY A 396 -5.40 0.96 -16.83
CA GLY A 396 -5.16 -0.33 -17.51
C GLY A 396 -5.62 -1.55 -16.71
N ASP A 397 -6.63 -1.39 -15.86
CA ASP A 397 -7.14 -2.41 -14.94
C ASP A 397 -6.12 -2.93 -13.90
N PHE A 398 -5.00 -2.21 -13.70
CA PHE A 398 -3.98 -2.56 -12.72
C PHE A 398 -4.44 -2.18 -11.30
N PRO A 399 -4.58 -3.15 -10.36
CA PRO A 399 -5.18 -2.88 -9.05
C PRO A 399 -4.43 -1.82 -8.24
N TYR A 400 -3.09 -1.80 -8.33
CA TYR A 400 -2.27 -0.81 -7.64
C TYR A 400 -2.44 0.59 -8.23
N TRP A 401 -2.52 0.72 -9.56
CA TRP A 401 -2.72 2.00 -10.21
C TRP A 401 -4.13 2.55 -9.97
N ILE A 402 -5.15 1.68 -9.96
CA ILE A 402 -6.51 2.04 -9.52
C ILE A 402 -6.50 2.59 -8.10
N ARG A 403 -5.73 1.99 -7.18
CA ARG A 403 -5.57 2.53 -5.81
C ARG A 403 -4.91 3.90 -5.80
N LEU A 404 -3.83 4.11 -6.55
CA LEU A 404 -3.20 5.43 -6.66
C LEU A 404 -4.19 6.48 -7.18
N ALA A 405 -4.92 6.17 -8.26
CA ALA A 405 -5.92 7.07 -8.82
C ALA A 405 -7.04 7.36 -7.81
N GLY A 406 -7.55 6.33 -7.13
CA GLY A 406 -8.59 6.48 -6.11
C GLY A 406 -8.13 7.30 -4.91
N SER A 407 -6.89 7.09 -4.45
CA SER A 407 -6.23 7.90 -3.43
C SER A 407 -6.10 9.37 -3.86
N TYR A 408 -5.72 9.63 -5.11
CA TYR A 408 -5.66 10.98 -5.67
C TYR A 408 -7.04 11.64 -5.70
N ILE A 409 -8.05 10.95 -6.26
CA ILE A 409 -9.44 11.44 -6.31
C ILE A 409 -9.97 11.73 -4.90
N HIS A 410 -9.68 10.83 -3.95
CA HIS A 410 -10.07 10.98 -2.56
C HIS A 410 -9.49 12.23 -1.91
N ARG A 411 -8.20 12.55 -2.14
CA ARG A 411 -7.57 13.76 -1.58
C ARG A 411 -8.02 15.05 -2.27
N SER A 412 -8.33 14.96 -3.57
CA SER A 412 -8.69 16.12 -4.40
C SER A 412 -10.14 16.57 -4.29
N ILE A 413 -11.02 15.77 -3.67
CA ILE A 413 -12.41 16.11 -3.43
C ILE A 413 -12.58 16.43 -1.95
N ASP A 414 -13.25 17.55 -1.62
CA ASP A 414 -13.50 17.89 -0.23
C ASP A 414 -14.28 16.76 0.50
N ILE A 415 -13.91 16.55 1.75
CA ILE A 415 -14.59 15.63 2.67
C ILE A 415 -15.95 16.21 3.06
N GLN A 416 -16.07 17.55 3.09
CA GLN A 416 -17.34 18.22 3.37
C GLN A 416 -18.37 17.90 2.27
N GLY A 417 -19.55 17.44 2.68
CA GLY A 417 -20.64 17.09 1.77
C GLY A 417 -20.59 15.67 1.21
N ARG A 418 -19.74 14.79 1.75
CA ARG A 418 -19.83 13.33 1.51
C ARG A 418 -20.89 12.68 2.42
N PRO A 419 -21.59 11.62 1.99
CA PRO A 419 -21.46 10.95 0.70
C PRO A 419 -22.01 11.80 -0.45
N ARG A 420 -21.30 11.84 -1.59
CA ARG A 420 -21.75 12.57 -2.78
C ARG A 420 -21.47 11.82 -4.06
N SER A 421 -22.36 12.02 -5.03
CA SER A 421 -22.06 11.70 -6.43
C SER A 421 -21.03 12.68 -6.97
N VAL A 422 -20.05 12.14 -7.69
CA VAL A 422 -19.02 12.95 -8.35
C VAL A 422 -19.43 13.17 -9.80
N ASP A 423 -19.34 14.41 -10.26
CA ASP A 423 -19.64 14.77 -11.64
C ASP A 423 -18.60 14.18 -12.60
N SER A 424 -19.03 13.68 -13.76
CA SER A 424 -18.16 13.02 -14.74
C SER A 424 -17.12 13.95 -15.36
N THR A 425 -17.40 15.26 -15.47
CA THR A 425 -16.41 16.24 -15.94
C THR A 425 -15.29 16.42 -14.92
N LEU A 426 -15.64 16.44 -13.63
CA LEU A 426 -14.69 16.50 -12.53
C LEU A 426 -13.81 15.24 -12.48
N ILE A 427 -14.39 14.05 -12.60
CA ILE A 427 -13.62 12.79 -12.64
C ILE A 427 -12.63 12.80 -13.81
N SER A 428 -13.08 13.21 -15.00
CA SER A 428 -12.23 13.25 -16.20
C SER A 428 -11.04 14.19 -16.02
N ARG A 429 -11.28 15.38 -15.44
CA ARG A 429 -10.22 16.34 -15.10
C ARG A 429 -9.23 15.76 -14.08
N LEU A 430 -9.73 15.21 -12.98
CA LEU A 430 -8.89 14.65 -11.91
C LEU A 430 -8.04 13.47 -12.40
N LEU A 431 -8.58 12.63 -13.30
CA LEU A 431 -7.81 11.53 -13.90
C LEU A 431 -6.69 12.04 -14.80
N SER A 432 -6.93 13.10 -15.59
CA SER A 432 -5.88 13.73 -16.38
C SER A 432 -4.77 14.31 -15.48
N GLU A 433 -5.17 15.07 -14.45
CA GLU A 433 -4.23 15.66 -13.48
C GLU A 433 -3.43 14.59 -12.72
N PHE A 434 -4.08 13.47 -12.34
CA PHE A 434 -3.43 12.33 -11.70
C PHE A 434 -2.36 11.70 -12.61
N VAL A 435 -2.69 11.46 -13.89
CA VAL A 435 -1.74 10.86 -14.85
C VAL A 435 -0.50 11.76 -15.00
N ASP A 436 -0.68 13.07 -15.09
CA ASP A 436 0.40 14.02 -15.25
C ASP A 436 1.23 14.23 -13.96
N ALA A 437 0.60 14.15 -12.79
CA ALA A 437 1.24 14.46 -11.52
C ALA A 437 2.01 13.27 -10.90
N GLU A 438 1.43 12.06 -10.92
CA GLU A 438 2.02 10.90 -10.24
C GLU A 438 1.81 9.57 -10.99
N GLY A 439 0.74 9.44 -11.78
CA GLY A 439 0.38 8.20 -12.44
C GLY A 439 1.35 7.78 -13.54
N GLY A 440 1.79 8.72 -14.38
CA GLY A 440 2.75 8.48 -15.45
C GLY A 440 4.10 7.97 -14.91
N ASP A 441 4.60 8.56 -13.82
CA ASP A 441 5.84 8.10 -13.18
C ASP A 441 5.70 6.70 -12.57
N ALA A 442 4.56 6.39 -11.93
CA ALA A 442 4.31 5.06 -11.39
C ALA A 442 4.31 3.98 -12.50
N ALA A 443 3.71 4.29 -13.66
CA ALA A 443 3.74 3.42 -14.83
C ALA A 443 5.15 3.31 -15.42
N ARG A 444 5.88 4.43 -15.55
CA ARG A 444 7.27 4.48 -16.04
C ARG A 444 8.18 3.57 -15.22
N VAL A 445 8.11 3.61 -13.89
CA VAL A 445 8.92 2.74 -13.02
C VAL A 445 8.61 1.26 -13.24
N ALA A 446 7.33 0.90 -13.40
CA ALA A 446 6.94 -0.49 -13.66
C ALA A 446 7.40 -0.98 -15.05
N LEU A 447 7.32 -0.12 -16.07
CA LEU A 447 7.77 -0.43 -17.42
C LEU A 447 9.30 -0.48 -17.51
N GLU A 448 10.03 0.41 -16.82
CA GLU A 448 11.49 0.35 -16.71
C GLU A 448 11.95 -0.93 -16.01
N ASP A 449 11.22 -1.33 -14.97
CA ASP A 449 11.49 -2.58 -14.29
C ASP A 449 11.37 -3.78 -15.25
N LEU A 450 10.30 -3.84 -16.05
CA LEU A 450 10.14 -4.84 -17.09
C LEU A 450 11.26 -4.76 -18.14
N ARG A 451 11.59 -3.56 -18.63
CA ARG A 451 12.64 -3.32 -19.64
C ARG A 451 13.98 -3.91 -19.23
N ARG A 452 14.36 -3.72 -17.96
CA ARG A 452 15.63 -4.24 -17.41
C ARG A 452 15.70 -5.77 -17.42
N LYS A 453 14.56 -6.46 -17.28
CA LYS A 453 14.51 -7.94 -17.32
C LYS A 453 14.38 -8.44 -18.75
N THR A 454 13.62 -7.74 -19.59
CA THR A 454 13.39 -8.10 -20.98
C THR A 454 12.94 -6.87 -21.78
N ALA A 455 13.69 -6.50 -22.82
CA ALA A 455 13.41 -5.32 -23.63
C ALA A 455 12.21 -5.52 -24.59
N GLU A 456 12.02 -6.74 -25.12
CA GLU A 456 11.03 -7.07 -26.16
C GLU A 456 9.60 -6.55 -25.87
N PRO A 457 8.99 -6.74 -24.66
CA PRO A 457 7.65 -6.20 -24.40
C PRO A 457 7.57 -4.68 -24.53
N ILE A 458 8.64 -3.95 -24.19
CA ILE A 458 8.67 -2.48 -24.22
C ILE A 458 8.85 -1.98 -25.65
N GLU A 459 9.71 -2.62 -26.44
CA GLU A 459 9.86 -2.32 -27.87
C GLU A 459 8.55 -2.56 -28.64
N LEU A 460 7.89 -3.69 -28.34
CA LEU A 460 6.57 -3.99 -28.91
C LEU A 460 5.51 -2.98 -28.45
N LEU A 461 5.56 -2.55 -27.18
CA LEU A 461 4.65 -1.53 -26.65
C LEU A 461 4.85 -0.17 -27.33
N GLN A 462 6.10 0.23 -27.62
CA GLN A 462 6.42 1.45 -28.39
C GLN A 462 5.79 1.42 -29.77
N ARG A 463 5.91 0.30 -30.48
CA ARG A 463 5.27 0.10 -31.78
C ARG A 463 3.74 0.12 -31.67
N ALA A 464 3.18 -0.57 -30.68
CA ALA A 464 1.74 -0.63 -30.48
C ALA A 464 1.12 0.73 -30.10
N ALA A 465 1.88 1.58 -29.41
CA ALA A 465 1.41 2.91 -29.00
C ALA A 465 1.44 3.93 -30.14
N SER A 466 2.26 3.73 -31.18
CA SER A 466 2.42 4.64 -32.32
C SER A 466 1.41 4.41 -33.44
N VAL A 467 0.67 3.29 -33.41
CA VAL A 467 -0.39 2.97 -34.36
C VAL A 467 -1.74 2.77 -33.65
N PRO A 468 -2.88 2.91 -34.35
CA PRO A 468 -4.18 2.67 -33.73
C PRO A 468 -4.37 1.21 -33.27
N TYR A 469 -3.83 0.25 -34.02
CA TYR A 469 -3.90 -1.18 -33.73
C TYR A 469 -2.72 -1.93 -34.35
N ILE A 470 -2.30 -3.01 -33.68
CA ILE A 470 -1.42 -4.05 -34.23
C ILE A 470 -2.19 -5.37 -34.37
N SER A 471 -1.65 -6.33 -35.12
CA SER A 471 -2.31 -7.63 -35.29
C SER A 471 -2.38 -8.41 -33.98
N LEU A 472 -3.36 -9.32 -33.86
CA LEU A 472 -3.49 -10.18 -32.68
C LEU A 472 -2.25 -11.06 -32.47
N SER A 473 -1.64 -11.56 -33.54
CA SER A 473 -0.42 -12.36 -33.50
C SER A 473 0.76 -11.60 -32.92
N GLU A 474 0.94 -10.34 -33.30
CA GLU A 474 2.01 -9.48 -32.78
C GLU A 474 1.73 -9.06 -31.34
N GLY A 475 0.48 -8.72 -31.01
CA GLY A 475 0.09 -8.18 -29.70
C GLY A 475 -0.03 -9.20 -28.56
N LYS A 476 0.15 -10.51 -28.80
CA LYS A 476 -0.05 -11.56 -27.77
C LYS A 476 0.74 -11.30 -26.49
N LEU A 477 1.99 -10.86 -26.63
CA LEU A 477 2.85 -10.60 -25.47
C LEU A 477 2.35 -9.41 -24.64
N LEU A 478 1.88 -8.35 -25.29
CA LEU A 478 1.29 -7.20 -24.58
C LEU A 478 0.00 -7.59 -23.86
N LEU A 479 -0.84 -8.42 -24.47
CA LEU A 479 -2.05 -8.94 -23.83
C LEU A 479 -1.73 -9.79 -22.59
N ARG A 480 -0.70 -10.64 -22.65
CA ARG A 480 -0.23 -11.45 -21.50
C ARG A 480 0.20 -10.60 -20.31
N TYR A 481 0.92 -9.49 -20.56
CA TYR A 481 1.30 -8.54 -19.52
C TYR A 481 0.17 -7.56 -19.13
N GLY A 482 -0.93 -7.55 -19.89
CA GLY A 482 -2.02 -6.58 -19.73
C GLY A 482 -1.65 -5.15 -20.09
N LEU A 483 -0.64 -4.97 -20.94
CA LEU A 483 -0.19 -3.65 -21.39
C LEU A 483 -1.00 -3.11 -22.57
N ALA A 484 -1.85 -3.96 -23.16
CA ALA A 484 -2.75 -3.62 -24.25
C ALA A 484 -4.07 -4.38 -24.09
N THR A 485 -5.06 -3.96 -24.86
CA THR A 485 -6.41 -4.51 -24.88
C THR A 485 -6.72 -5.06 -26.26
N GLN A 486 -7.39 -6.20 -26.33
CA GLN A 486 -7.89 -6.74 -27.58
C GLN A 486 -9.22 -6.06 -27.95
N VAL A 487 -9.30 -5.56 -29.18
CA VAL A 487 -10.48 -4.97 -29.80
C VAL A 487 -10.79 -5.71 -31.11
N PRO A 488 -11.98 -5.57 -31.70
CA PRO A 488 -12.31 -6.25 -32.96
C PRO A 488 -11.28 -6.02 -34.09
N SER A 489 -10.69 -4.82 -34.15
CA SER A 489 -9.69 -4.45 -35.16
C SER A 489 -8.27 -4.96 -34.88
N GLY A 490 -7.98 -5.53 -33.71
CA GLY A 490 -6.64 -5.97 -33.33
C GLY A 490 -6.31 -5.75 -31.86
N VAL A 491 -5.08 -5.34 -31.57
CA VAL A 491 -4.60 -5.04 -30.22
C VAL A 491 -4.19 -3.58 -30.14
N THR A 492 -4.64 -2.87 -29.10
CA THR A 492 -4.39 -1.44 -28.94
C THR A 492 -4.09 -1.08 -27.47
N VAL A 493 -3.30 -0.02 -27.27
CA VAL A 493 -2.95 0.51 -25.94
C VAL A 493 -3.99 1.55 -25.54
N THR A 494 -4.94 1.21 -24.67
CA THR A 494 -6.01 2.15 -24.27
C THR A 494 -5.64 3.00 -23.05
N SER A 495 -4.83 2.46 -22.14
CA SER A 495 -4.50 3.13 -20.87
C SER A 495 -3.66 4.39 -21.05
N ALA A 496 -4.18 5.51 -20.54
CA ALA A 496 -3.46 6.78 -20.48
C ALA A 496 -2.20 6.69 -19.60
N MET A 497 -2.25 5.97 -18.47
CA MET A 497 -1.07 5.76 -17.62
C MET A 497 0.05 5.01 -18.33
N ILE A 498 -0.28 3.95 -19.08
CA ILE A 498 0.73 3.19 -19.84
C ILE A 498 1.36 4.09 -20.91
N ARG A 499 0.56 4.88 -21.64
CA ARG A 499 1.05 5.82 -22.64
C ARG A 499 1.96 6.89 -22.03
N ALA A 500 1.55 7.48 -20.91
CA ALA A 500 2.34 8.48 -20.20
C ALA A 500 3.66 7.89 -19.66
N GLY A 501 3.60 6.72 -19.04
CA GLY A 501 4.78 6.03 -18.52
C GLY A 501 5.77 5.66 -19.63
N LEU A 502 5.27 5.21 -20.78
CA LEU A 502 6.07 4.91 -21.96
C LEU A 502 6.73 6.17 -22.55
N ALA A 503 6.00 7.28 -22.65
CA ALA A 503 6.56 8.55 -23.11
C ALA A 503 7.74 9.00 -22.21
N GLY A 504 7.59 8.83 -20.89
CA GLY A 504 8.64 9.13 -19.92
C GLY A 504 9.89 8.22 -20.02
N LEU A 505 9.76 7.00 -20.55
CA LEU A 505 10.90 6.12 -20.83
C LEU A 505 11.71 6.57 -22.06
N SER A 506 11.02 7.05 -23.09
CA SER A 506 11.64 7.49 -24.34
C SER A 506 12.41 8.81 -24.18
N SER A 507 12.06 9.65 -23.21
CA SER A 507 12.80 10.89 -22.88
C SER A 507 14.11 10.65 -22.13
N SER A 508 14.35 9.47 -21.58
CA SER A 508 15.61 9.10 -20.93
C SER A 508 16.52 8.32 -21.89
N VAL A 509 17.22 9.03 -22.78
CA VAL A 509 18.44 8.48 -23.41
C VAL A 509 19.55 8.53 -22.35
N PRO A 510 20.17 7.41 -21.96
CA PRO A 510 21.31 7.46 -21.05
C PRO A 510 22.51 8.08 -21.79
N ALA A 511 23.06 9.17 -21.25
CA ALA A 511 24.41 9.57 -21.62
C ALA A 511 25.36 8.46 -21.15
N ILE A 512 26.05 7.81 -22.09
CA ILE A 512 27.14 6.87 -21.79
C ILE A 512 28.23 7.68 -21.06
N GLN A 513 28.31 7.54 -19.74
CA GLN A 513 29.49 7.98 -18.99
C GLN A 513 30.51 6.85 -19.02
N LEU A 514 31.56 7.06 -19.83
CA LEU A 514 32.78 6.25 -19.77
C LEU A 514 33.40 6.37 -18.36
N PRO A 515 33.91 5.28 -17.77
CA PRO A 515 34.59 5.35 -16.48
C PRO A 515 35.88 6.16 -16.62
N LYS A 516 35.99 7.28 -15.89
CA LYS A 516 37.25 7.99 -15.73
C LYS A 516 38.15 7.20 -14.78
N ALA A 517 39.40 7.00 -15.21
CA ALA A 517 40.46 6.37 -14.44
C ALA A 517 40.65 7.08 -13.07
N ALA A 518 40.63 6.30 -11.99
CA ALA A 518 40.83 6.79 -10.62
C ALA A 518 42.33 7.00 -10.33
N SER A 519 42.62 8.05 -9.56
CA SER A 519 43.95 8.38 -9.03
C SER A 519 44.14 7.75 -7.63
N PRO A 520 45.35 7.31 -7.23
CA PRO A 520 45.55 6.31 -6.17
C PRO A 520 45.64 6.86 -4.72
N LEU A 521 44.97 7.97 -4.37
CA LEU A 521 45.21 8.62 -3.06
C LEU A 521 43.97 8.84 -2.16
N ALA A 522 42.81 8.29 -2.49
CA ALA A 522 41.58 8.48 -1.72
C ALA A 522 41.03 7.19 -1.09
N GLU A 523 41.90 6.35 -0.54
CA GLU A 523 41.55 4.97 -0.14
C GLU A 523 41.45 4.73 1.38
N GLN A 524 41.35 5.76 2.23
CA GLN A 524 41.35 5.55 3.68
C GLN A 524 40.08 5.90 4.46
N LEU A 525 39.03 6.46 3.84
CA LEU A 525 37.76 6.73 4.54
C LEU A 525 36.49 6.59 3.64
N SER A 526 36.61 5.98 2.47
CA SER A 526 35.46 5.75 1.58
C SER A 526 34.66 4.50 1.99
N LEU A 527 33.34 4.66 2.09
CA LEU A 527 32.43 3.52 2.18
C LEU A 527 32.57 2.65 0.90
N PRO A 528 32.49 1.31 1.00
CA PRO A 528 32.38 0.45 -0.17
C PRO A 528 31.28 0.95 -1.11
N SER A 529 31.53 0.96 -2.42
CA SER A 529 30.62 1.55 -3.43
C SER A 529 29.20 0.97 -3.39
N GLU A 530 29.04 -0.27 -2.90
CA GLU A 530 27.75 -0.93 -2.68
C GLU A 530 27.00 -0.40 -1.44
N GLU A 531 27.66 -0.26 -0.28
CA GLU A 531 27.08 0.33 0.94
C GLU A 531 26.70 1.81 0.71
N TRP A 532 27.52 2.52 -0.06
CA TRP A 532 27.30 3.92 -0.42
C TRP A 532 25.99 4.14 -1.20
N ALA A 533 25.69 3.27 -2.18
CA ALA A 533 24.49 3.38 -3.00
C ALA A 533 23.21 2.98 -2.23
N GLU A 534 23.30 1.97 -1.36
CA GLU A 534 22.18 1.56 -0.49
C GLU A 534 21.81 2.65 0.50
N GLU A 535 22.79 3.23 1.18
CA GLU A 535 22.60 4.32 2.13
C GLU A 535 21.96 5.55 1.49
N LEU A 536 22.39 5.90 0.28
CA LEU A 536 21.78 6.97 -0.49
C LEU A 536 20.35 6.68 -0.88
N SER A 537 20.03 5.44 -1.24
CA SER A 537 18.66 5.04 -1.58
C SER A 537 17.72 5.15 -0.38
N VAL A 538 18.20 4.81 0.82
CA VAL A 538 17.46 4.93 2.09
C VAL A 538 17.25 6.39 2.46
N ILE A 539 18.30 7.21 2.37
CA ILE A 539 18.23 8.65 2.60
C ILE A 539 17.24 9.31 1.64
N ASN A 540 17.27 8.95 0.35
CA ASN A 540 16.37 9.52 -0.66
C ASN A 540 14.91 9.13 -0.41
N ARG A 541 14.66 7.86 -0.07
CA ARG A 541 13.31 7.39 0.31
C ARG A 541 12.78 8.15 1.53
N ARG A 542 13.60 8.33 2.57
CA ARG A 542 13.24 9.06 3.78
C ARG A 542 13.00 10.54 3.49
N ARG A 543 13.87 11.18 2.70
CA ARG A 543 13.68 12.56 2.25
C ARG A 543 12.37 12.73 1.51
N ASN A 544 12.01 11.84 0.59
CA ASN A 544 10.74 11.92 -0.15
C ASN A 544 9.52 11.78 0.78
N LEU A 545 9.62 10.97 1.84
CA LEU A 545 8.57 10.88 2.87
C LEU A 545 8.46 12.17 3.68
N VAL A 546 9.60 12.74 4.10
CA VAL A 546 9.66 14.03 4.81
C VAL A 546 9.13 15.16 3.92
N GLU A 547 9.47 15.17 2.63
CA GLU A 547 8.99 16.16 1.66
C GLU A 547 7.47 16.14 1.56
N ARG A 548 6.88 14.95 1.46
CA ARG A 548 5.42 14.78 1.45
C ARG A 548 4.79 15.29 2.76
N LYS A 549 5.36 14.92 3.90
CA LYS A 549 4.91 15.39 5.21
C LYS A 549 5.03 16.92 5.35
N LEU A 550 6.10 17.53 4.84
CA LEU A 550 6.28 18.97 4.84
C LEU A 550 5.21 19.68 4.01
N ARG A 551 4.85 19.14 2.84
CA ARG A 551 3.75 19.68 2.01
C ARG A 551 2.42 19.62 2.74
N GLU A 552 2.08 18.47 3.34
CA GLU A 552 0.89 18.28 4.16
C GLU A 552 0.87 19.25 5.35
N PHE A 553 2.02 19.40 6.01
CA PHE A 553 2.18 20.26 7.18
C PHE A 553 2.03 21.76 6.84
N ILE A 554 2.59 22.20 5.71
CA ILE A 554 2.41 23.56 5.17
C ILE A 554 0.94 23.79 4.83
N HIS A 555 0.31 22.85 4.11
CA HIS A 555 -1.10 22.95 3.72
C HIS A 555 -1.99 23.12 4.95
N PHE A 556 -1.87 22.21 5.93
CA PHE A 556 -2.71 22.20 7.12
C PHE A 556 -2.51 23.46 7.98
N THR A 557 -1.26 23.82 8.24
CA THR A 557 -0.93 24.94 9.15
C THR A 557 -1.33 26.29 8.57
N LEU A 558 -1.05 26.55 7.28
CA LEU A 558 -1.41 27.82 6.64
C LEU A 558 -2.92 27.95 6.41
N LYS A 559 -3.62 26.84 6.19
CA LYS A 559 -5.09 26.81 6.07
C LYS A 559 -5.77 27.08 7.41
N LEU A 560 -5.27 26.52 8.52
CA LEU A 560 -5.80 26.76 9.86
C LEU A 560 -5.53 28.17 10.39
N THR A 561 -4.42 28.78 10.00
CA THR A 561 -4.02 30.12 10.45
C THR A 561 -4.50 31.24 9.52
N ALA A 562 -5.25 30.91 8.46
CA ALA A 562 -5.90 31.90 7.60
C ALA A 562 -7.13 32.49 8.30
N GLN A 563 -7.23 33.83 8.33
CA GLN A 563 -8.41 34.52 8.86
C GLN A 563 -9.58 34.43 7.87
N SER A 564 -10.81 34.67 8.35
CA SER A 564 -12.01 34.63 7.51
C SER A 564 -11.90 35.59 6.33
N GLY A 565 -11.84 35.05 5.10
CA GLY A 565 -11.68 35.80 3.86
C GLY A 565 -10.26 35.82 3.28
N GLU A 566 -9.25 35.31 4.00
CA GLU A 566 -7.89 35.13 3.46
C GLU A 566 -7.73 33.78 2.75
N ASN A 567 -7.16 33.79 1.56
CA ASN A 567 -6.74 32.57 0.88
C ASN A 567 -5.31 32.18 1.30
N TRP A 568 -5.14 31.01 1.91
CA TRP A 568 -3.82 30.51 2.31
C TRP A 568 -2.88 30.31 1.12
N VAL A 569 -3.41 30.07 -0.09
CA VAL A 569 -2.64 29.96 -1.34
C VAL A 569 -1.86 31.25 -1.62
N ASP A 570 -2.42 32.42 -1.28
CA ASP A 570 -1.73 33.70 -1.45
C ASP A 570 -0.52 33.83 -0.51
N LYS A 571 -0.58 33.22 0.68
CA LYS A 571 0.56 33.18 1.63
C LYS A 571 1.70 32.32 1.08
N VAL A 572 1.36 31.23 0.38
CA VAL A 572 2.34 30.38 -0.32
C VAL A 572 2.94 31.13 -1.51
N LEU A 573 2.10 31.69 -2.40
CA LEU A 573 2.54 32.49 -3.55
C LEU A 573 3.40 33.70 -3.14
N LYS A 574 3.14 34.32 -1.98
CA LYS A 574 3.97 35.39 -1.40
C LYS A 574 5.35 34.94 -0.95
N SER A 575 5.57 33.65 -0.77
CA SER A 575 6.85 33.10 -0.34
C SER A 575 7.75 32.70 -1.51
N LEU A 576 7.24 32.70 -2.74
CA LEU A 576 7.95 32.33 -3.96
C LEU A 576 8.54 33.56 -4.66
N ASN A 577 9.50 33.34 -5.57
CA ASN A 577 10.03 34.40 -6.42
C ASN A 577 9.00 34.84 -7.49
N GLU A 578 9.24 35.99 -8.11
CA GLU A 578 8.29 36.63 -9.03
C GLU A 578 7.97 35.78 -10.27
N ARG A 579 8.96 35.04 -10.78
CA ARG A 579 8.79 34.13 -11.92
C ARG A 579 7.89 32.94 -11.58
N GLN A 580 8.18 32.22 -10.49
CA GLN A 580 7.38 31.08 -10.02
C GLN A 580 5.98 31.48 -9.60
N ARG A 581 5.83 32.64 -8.95
CA ARG A 581 4.51 33.17 -8.57
C ARG A 581 3.61 33.37 -9.79
N THR A 582 4.15 33.90 -10.88
CA THR A 582 3.38 34.16 -12.11
C THR A 582 2.96 32.84 -12.77
N GLU A 583 3.89 31.87 -12.87
CA GLU A 583 3.66 30.55 -13.46
C GLU A 583 2.67 29.69 -12.67
N LEU A 584 2.70 29.76 -11.34
CA LEU A 584 1.91 28.91 -10.45
C LEU A 584 0.61 29.56 -9.98
N SER A 585 0.35 30.83 -10.32
CA SER A 585 -0.81 31.61 -9.86
C SER A 585 -2.18 31.02 -10.25
N SER A 586 -2.23 30.21 -11.33
CA SER A 586 -3.46 29.57 -11.82
C SER A 586 -3.77 28.24 -11.15
N LEU A 587 -2.87 27.71 -10.31
CA LEU A 587 -3.01 26.39 -9.68
C LEU A 587 -3.75 26.48 -8.34
N ALA A 588 -4.62 25.51 -8.09
CA ALA A 588 -5.25 25.32 -6.79
C ALA A 588 -4.23 24.89 -5.72
N GLY A 589 -4.52 25.12 -4.44
CA GLY A 589 -3.54 25.05 -3.35
C GLY A 589 -2.66 23.79 -3.30
N ASP A 590 -3.23 22.58 -3.42
CA ASP A 590 -2.45 21.34 -3.42
C ASP A 590 -1.67 21.12 -4.72
N ALA A 591 -2.22 21.53 -5.87
CA ALA A 591 -1.52 21.47 -7.17
C ALA A 591 -0.33 22.44 -7.20
N LEU A 592 -0.49 23.62 -6.60
CA LEU A 592 0.58 24.58 -6.40
C LEU A 592 1.65 23.99 -5.49
N LEU A 593 1.27 23.44 -4.33
CA LEU A 593 2.21 22.86 -3.39
C LEU A 593 3.00 21.73 -4.05
N ASN A 594 2.39 20.85 -4.85
CA ASN A 594 3.10 19.75 -5.51
C ASN A 594 4.11 20.18 -6.58
N ARG A 595 4.02 21.40 -7.11
CA ARG A 595 4.99 21.96 -8.06
C ARG A 595 6.19 22.62 -7.39
N LEU A 596 6.15 22.82 -6.07
CA LEU A 596 7.23 23.45 -5.32
C LEU A 596 8.41 22.50 -5.11
N TYR A 597 9.63 23.01 -5.18
CA TYR A 597 10.83 22.24 -4.85
C TYR A 597 11.12 22.27 -3.34
N TRP A 598 12.01 21.39 -2.89
CA TRP A 598 12.43 21.30 -1.48
C TRP A 598 12.82 22.66 -0.86
N LYS A 599 13.60 23.46 -1.59
CA LYS A 599 13.97 24.83 -1.20
C LYS A 599 12.78 25.75 -1.00
N ASP A 600 11.76 25.64 -1.84
CA ASP A 600 10.55 26.45 -1.75
C ASP A 600 9.76 26.11 -0.48
N LEU A 601 9.68 24.82 -0.12
CA LEU A 601 9.04 24.37 1.13
C LEU A 601 9.75 24.94 2.36
N GLY A 602 11.09 24.91 2.36
CA GLY A 602 11.90 25.51 3.42
C GLY A 602 11.69 27.01 3.53
N ALA A 603 11.69 27.72 2.40
CA ALA A 603 11.47 29.17 2.35
C ALA A 603 10.08 29.57 2.88
N ILE A 604 9.04 28.82 2.56
CA ILE A 604 7.67 29.05 3.06
C ILE A 604 7.63 28.95 4.60
N ILE A 605 8.18 27.87 5.15
CA ILE A 605 8.18 27.63 6.60
C ILE A 605 8.99 28.70 7.33
N VAL A 606 10.18 29.05 6.80
CA VAL A 606 11.05 30.08 7.39
C VAL A 606 10.39 31.47 7.36
N LYS A 607 9.64 31.77 6.29
CA LYS A 607 8.92 33.06 6.13
C LYS A 607 7.74 33.19 7.08
N HIS A 608 7.02 32.11 7.33
CA HIS A 608 5.84 32.06 8.22
C HIS A 608 6.13 31.37 9.56
N TRP A 609 7.37 31.48 10.05
CA TRP A 609 7.90 30.67 11.15
C TRP A 609 7.05 30.65 12.43
N SER A 610 6.42 31.78 12.78
CA SER A 610 5.55 31.90 13.96
C SER A 610 4.41 30.87 13.98
N ASN A 611 4.00 30.37 12.81
CA ASN A 611 2.93 29.37 12.69
C ASN A 611 3.45 27.94 12.91
N PHE A 612 4.75 27.72 12.78
CA PHE A 612 5.38 26.40 12.78
C PHE A 612 6.29 26.15 14.00
N GLU A 613 6.66 27.20 14.74
CA GLU A 613 7.65 27.16 15.82
C GLU A 613 7.31 26.17 16.95
N LYS A 614 6.01 26.00 17.26
CA LYS A 614 5.56 25.08 18.32
C LYS A 614 5.89 23.62 18.04
N ILE A 615 6.01 23.26 16.77
CA ILE A 615 6.23 21.88 16.31
C ILE A 615 7.71 21.70 15.93
N LEU A 616 8.27 22.62 15.12
CA LEU A 616 9.62 22.50 14.61
C LEU A 616 10.71 23.00 15.58
N GLY A 617 10.36 23.79 16.59
CA GLY A 617 11.29 24.23 17.63
C GLY A 617 12.22 25.36 17.19
N ASP A 618 13.48 25.04 16.88
CA ASP A 618 14.52 26.03 16.60
C ASP A 618 14.62 26.38 15.09
N LYS A 619 14.50 27.68 14.79
CA LYS A 619 14.50 28.20 13.40
C LYS A 619 15.84 28.00 12.70
N SER A 620 16.94 28.21 13.42
CA SER A 620 18.29 28.12 12.85
C SER A 620 18.59 26.68 12.48
N ARG A 621 18.28 25.74 13.38
CA ARG A 621 18.44 24.31 13.15
C ARG A 621 17.60 23.83 11.97
N PHE A 622 16.34 24.28 11.88
CA PHE A 622 15.48 23.94 10.73
C PHE A 622 16.06 24.43 9.41
N ALA A 623 16.52 25.68 9.34
CA ALA A 623 17.13 26.23 8.12
C ALA A 623 18.39 25.43 7.73
N THR A 624 19.27 25.13 8.69
CA THR A 624 20.47 24.32 8.44
C THR A 624 20.12 22.90 7.98
N ALA A 625 19.10 22.26 8.56
CA ALA A 625 18.64 20.94 8.14
C ALA A 625 18.06 20.97 6.71
N MET A 626 17.26 21.98 6.37
CA MET A 626 16.68 22.12 5.03
C MET A 626 17.76 22.36 3.97
N ASP A 627 18.79 23.15 4.27
CA ASP A 627 19.91 23.38 3.36
C ASP A 627 20.78 22.12 3.18
N LEU A 628 21.10 21.42 4.28
CA LEU A 628 21.87 20.17 4.23
C LEU A 628 21.16 19.10 3.39
N LEU A 629 19.85 18.88 3.64
CA LEU A 629 19.05 17.87 2.94
C LEU A 629 18.65 18.27 1.51
N ASN A 630 18.88 19.53 1.14
CA ASN A 630 18.69 19.97 -0.24
C ASN A 630 19.85 19.54 -1.16
N ASP A 631 21.06 19.34 -0.62
CA ASP A 631 22.15 18.83 -1.43
C ASP A 631 21.76 17.42 -1.91
N ARG A 632 21.81 17.18 -3.23
CA ARG A 632 21.41 15.92 -3.88
C ARG A 632 22.65 15.12 -4.30
N PRO A 633 23.32 14.42 -3.39
CA PRO A 633 24.53 13.67 -3.71
C PRO A 633 24.28 12.52 -4.71
N ASP A 634 23.05 11.99 -4.75
CA ASP A 634 22.56 10.99 -5.69
C ASP A 634 22.45 11.49 -7.14
N ALA A 635 22.20 12.78 -7.34
CA ALA A 635 22.01 13.38 -8.66
C ALA A 635 23.32 13.82 -9.34
N HIS A 636 24.44 13.91 -8.59
CA HIS A 636 25.69 14.50 -9.06
C HIS A 636 26.95 13.65 -8.80
N ALA A 637 26.81 12.40 -8.31
CA ALA A 637 27.93 11.51 -7.97
C ALA A 637 29.00 12.20 -7.10
N LYS A 638 28.55 13.06 -6.17
CA LYS A 638 29.42 13.80 -5.25
C LYS A 638 29.94 12.83 -4.20
N GLN A 639 31.25 12.75 -3.97
CA GLN A 639 31.81 11.90 -2.91
C GLN A 639 31.36 12.43 -1.55
N ILE A 640 30.52 11.66 -0.87
CA ILE A 640 30.05 11.88 0.51
C ILE A 640 30.62 10.74 1.36
N ASP A 641 31.17 11.07 2.51
CA ASP A 641 31.78 10.10 3.42
C ASP A 641 30.79 9.56 4.46
N ALA A 642 31.25 8.65 5.33
CA ALA A 642 30.40 8.08 6.37
C ALA A 642 29.92 9.11 7.42
N ALA A 643 30.69 10.19 7.63
CA ALA A 643 30.31 11.25 8.56
C ALA A 643 29.18 12.12 7.96
N ASP A 644 29.22 12.38 6.66
CA ASP A 644 28.13 13.03 5.93
C ASP A 644 26.85 12.19 6.01
N VAL A 645 26.91 10.89 5.70
CA VAL A 645 25.75 9.98 5.79
C VAL A 645 25.11 10.00 7.19
N ALA A 646 25.94 10.02 8.24
CA ALA A 646 25.46 10.14 9.62
C ALA A 646 24.77 11.49 9.90
N LEU A 647 25.27 12.60 9.35
CA LEU A 647 24.64 13.91 9.46
C LEU A 647 23.29 13.95 8.73
N TYR A 648 23.18 13.43 7.51
CA TYR A 648 21.92 13.32 6.78
C TYR A 648 20.89 12.49 7.54
N ARG A 649 21.30 11.34 8.09
CA ARG A 649 20.43 10.48 8.91
C ARG A 649 19.95 11.22 10.15
N ARG A 650 20.83 11.95 10.84
CA ARG A 650 20.49 12.70 12.06
C ARG A 650 19.44 13.78 11.77
N GLU A 651 19.63 14.57 10.72
CA GLU A 651 18.68 15.65 10.38
C GLU A 651 17.36 15.10 9.83
N LEU A 652 17.38 13.99 9.08
CA LEU A 652 16.15 13.32 8.65
C LEU A 652 15.37 12.75 9.83
N THR A 653 16.03 12.04 10.76
CA THR A 653 15.36 11.52 11.97
C THR A 653 14.75 12.67 12.78
N TRP A 654 15.49 13.76 12.94
CA TRP A 654 14.98 14.93 13.66
C TRP A 654 13.73 15.54 12.99
N LEU A 655 13.74 15.73 11.66
CA LEU A 655 12.55 16.22 10.94
C LEU A 655 11.40 15.22 10.99
N GLU A 656 11.67 13.93 10.86
CA GLU A 656 10.66 12.87 10.93
C GLU A 656 9.96 12.84 12.29
N GLU A 657 10.70 12.99 13.40
CA GLU A 657 10.17 13.07 14.76
C GLU A 657 9.33 14.32 14.99
N ARG A 658 9.70 15.46 14.40
CA ARG A 658 8.91 16.70 14.51
C ARG A 658 7.67 16.72 13.63
N LEU A 659 7.64 15.92 12.57
CA LEU A 659 6.54 15.80 11.61
C LEU A 659 5.75 14.48 11.77
N ALA A 660 5.98 13.72 12.84
CA ALA A 660 5.18 12.56 13.23
C ALA A 660 4.02 13.01 14.12
#